data_AF-A0A7Y5S892-F1
#
_entry.id   AF-A0A7Y5S892-F1
#
_cell.length_a   1.000
_cell.length_b   1.000
_cell.length_c   1.000
_cell.angle_alpha   90.00
_cell.angle_beta   90.00
_cell.angle_gamma   90.00
#
_symmetry.space_group_name_H-M   'P 1'
#
loop_
_entity.id
_entity.type
_entity.pdbx_description
1 polymer ?
#
loop_
_entity_poly.entity_id
_entity_poly.type
_entity_poly.pdbx_seq_one_letter_code
_entity_poly.pdbx_strand_id
1 'polypeptide(L)'
;MKLLTSIAALFLALPALAQSLPTFAGIPTVDLAADTARRVVVDREDAQYLGHPTTALLRDGRTILCVYPKGHGKGAIQLKRSTDAGLTWSERLPTPASWETSLETPTIHRLIDPRTGRERLVLFSGLYPIRRAYSDDNGAHWSELEPVGEWGGIVAMASVVTLFDSRAAAFFHDDGRFLHASGKADGVFRLMMSTSDDGGLTWAEPREIWSGSDINLCEPGAIRSPDGKTLALLLRENKRAKPSHIMFTSDEGATWSTPRELSPALTGDRHVARYAPDGRLVVTFRDMGAYMGRDNQRQNPTMGDWIVWVGTWTDLVRATPGQYRVRLADNKHPWDSTYPGLEMLADGTFVATTYGHWDQGRPPYIISERFTMRELDELASKAGAVMAPAPVGALPSASQLAWHDMEFYGFIHFTTNTFTDKEWGYGDESPTIFAPTALDTRQWARVARDAGMNGLILTAKHHDGFCLWPSAFTEHSVKASPYKDGKGDVVGEFAAACRAEGLKVGLYLSPWDRNHAEYARPAYVEYYRNQWRELISNYGPLFELWQDGANGGDGFYGGKRESRQIDRTNYYDWPSTNKSLMEQSPGVIIFSDAGPGCRWVGNESGFSDEESWQTINAGGMYPGVSHDHLARGDKGGSHWIGVEVDVSIRPGWFYHASEDTRVKTPAQLVDIWYASVGRGANLLLNLPPDRRGLINEKDVESLRGMRAILDATFSKNLAADGAARASEIRNGNDRFAAANVLDHDPGTAWSTSDGVTSGSIEVSLAKEETFNVVRVSEAIALGQRVESFEIEAWVDGAWRSVFKGTTIGPRRIVRFPAVTSDRVRLSIRAALGPPVINELGVFFGPG
;
A
#
# COMPACT_ATOMS: atom_id res chain seq x y z
N MET A 1 -25.33 -68.97 7.35
CA MET A 1 -25.91 -67.64 7.67
C MET A 1 -25.09 -66.62 6.89
N LYS A 2 -25.39 -66.24 5.64
CA LYS A 2 -26.56 -65.54 5.06
C LYS A 2 -26.86 -64.20 5.73
N LEU A 3 -26.35 -63.10 5.14
CA LEU A 3 -27.09 -61.97 4.52
C LEU A 3 -26.03 -60.99 3.96
N LEU A 4 -25.71 -60.89 2.66
CA LEU A 4 -26.44 -60.35 1.48
C LEU A 4 -26.85 -58.86 1.56
N THR A 5 -26.29 -58.12 0.58
CA THR A 5 -26.81 -56.96 -0.19
C THR A 5 -26.96 -55.59 0.47
N SER A 6 -26.16 -54.62 0.02
CA SER A 6 -26.63 -53.67 -1.02
C SER A 6 -25.47 -52.87 -1.62
N ILE A 7 -25.38 -52.97 -2.95
CA ILE A 7 -24.60 -52.12 -3.85
C ILE A 7 -25.36 -50.80 -3.97
N ALA A 8 -24.72 -49.68 -3.64
CA ALA A 8 -25.09 -48.36 -4.14
C ALA A 8 -23.83 -47.77 -4.76
N ALA A 9 -23.81 -47.73 -6.09
CA ALA A 9 -22.78 -47.08 -6.87
C ALA A 9 -22.79 -45.58 -6.53
N LEU A 10 -21.85 -45.14 -5.71
CA LEU A 10 -21.52 -43.73 -5.57
C LEU A 10 -20.76 -43.35 -6.85
N PHE A 11 -21.47 -42.81 -7.84
CA PHE A 11 -20.81 -42.04 -8.90
C PHE A 11 -20.17 -40.84 -8.21
N LEU A 12 -18.86 -40.95 -7.93
CA LEU A 12 -17.98 -39.80 -7.80
C LEU A 12 -18.09 -39.05 -9.13
N ALA A 13 -18.93 -38.02 -9.17
CA ALA A 13 -18.85 -37.02 -10.22
C ALA A 13 -17.45 -36.40 -10.10
N LEU A 14 -16.56 -36.77 -11.02
CA LEU A 14 -15.32 -36.05 -11.24
C LEU A 14 -15.70 -34.58 -11.44
N PRO A 15 -15.09 -33.62 -10.72
CA PRO A 15 -15.31 -32.21 -11.01
C PRO A 15 -14.97 -31.98 -12.49
N ALA A 16 -15.86 -31.31 -13.21
CA ALA A 16 -15.61 -30.95 -14.59
C ALA A 16 -14.29 -30.16 -14.65
N LEU A 17 -13.28 -30.73 -15.31
CA LEU A 17 -11.95 -30.14 -15.43
C LEU A 17 -12.08 -28.75 -16.07
N ALA A 18 -11.45 -27.74 -15.45
CA ALA A 18 -11.29 -26.42 -16.04
C ALA A 18 -10.75 -26.55 -17.47
N GLN A 19 -11.40 -25.88 -18.42
CA GLN A 19 -11.01 -25.92 -19.83
C GLN A 19 -10.23 -24.65 -20.18
N SER A 20 -9.25 -24.77 -21.06
CA SER A 20 -8.60 -23.60 -21.67
C SER A 20 -9.47 -23.12 -22.84
N LEU A 21 -9.78 -21.83 -22.85
CA LEU A 21 -10.34 -21.16 -24.02
C LEU A 21 -9.21 -20.62 -24.89
N PRO A 22 -9.47 -20.30 -26.18
CA PRO A 22 -8.51 -19.57 -27.00
C PRO A 22 -8.00 -18.31 -26.30
N THR A 23 -6.76 -17.93 -26.56
CA THR A 23 -6.20 -16.69 -26.04
C THR A 23 -7.04 -15.50 -26.50
N PHE A 24 -7.25 -14.54 -25.59
CA PHE A 24 -7.98 -13.31 -25.88
C PHE A 24 -7.06 -12.12 -25.61
N ALA A 25 -6.96 -11.20 -26.57
CA ALA A 25 -6.02 -10.08 -26.51
C ALA A 25 -4.56 -10.50 -26.24
N GLY A 26 -4.16 -11.70 -26.65
CA GLY A 26 -2.80 -12.23 -26.46
C GLY A 26 -2.51 -12.87 -25.11
N ILE A 27 -3.52 -13.00 -24.22
CA ILE A 27 -3.37 -13.68 -22.93
C ILE A 27 -4.29 -14.91 -22.79
N PRO A 28 -3.90 -15.92 -21.98
CA PRO A 28 -4.74 -17.10 -21.74
C PRO A 28 -6.05 -16.78 -21.02
N THR A 29 -7.09 -17.57 -21.31
CA THR A 29 -8.37 -17.53 -20.59
C THR A 29 -8.67 -18.91 -20.00
N VAL A 30 -8.83 -18.95 -18.68
CA VAL A 30 -9.27 -20.13 -17.93
C VAL A 30 -10.81 -20.14 -17.87
N ASP A 31 -11.44 -21.27 -18.17
CA ASP A 31 -12.90 -21.43 -18.05
C ASP A 31 -13.28 -22.27 -16.82
N LEU A 32 -13.91 -21.61 -15.85
CA LEU A 32 -14.48 -22.21 -14.64
C LEU A 32 -16.02 -22.25 -14.68
N ALA A 33 -16.66 -21.83 -15.77
CA ALA A 33 -18.10 -21.69 -15.85
C ALA A 33 -18.87 -23.02 -15.67
N ALA A 34 -18.21 -24.17 -15.93
CA ALA A 34 -18.78 -25.49 -15.72
C ALA A 34 -18.62 -26.02 -14.28
N ASP A 35 -17.75 -25.42 -13.45
CA ASP A 35 -17.56 -25.80 -12.05
C ASP A 35 -18.66 -25.16 -11.20
N THR A 36 -19.84 -25.76 -11.18
CA THR A 36 -20.96 -25.23 -10.39
C THR A 36 -20.83 -25.53 -8.89
N ALA A 37 -19.90 -26.40 -8.48
CA ALA A 37 -19.75 -26.82 -7.09
C ALA A 37 -19.15 -25.72 -6.19
N ARG A 38 -18.41 -24.77 -6.77
CA ARG A 38 -17.87 -23.58 -6.05
C ARG A 38 -18.90 -22.45 -5.86
N ARG A 39 -20.07 -22.56 -6.49
CA ARG A 39 -21.07 -21.49 -6.48
C ARG A 39 -21.90 -21.53 -5.22
N VAL A 40 -21.94 -20.41 -4.53
CA VAL A 40 -22.84 -20.19 -3.40
C VAL A 40 -23.97 -19.28 -3.85
N VAL A 41 -25.21 -19.74 -3.75
CA VAL A 41 -26.37 -18.87 -4.00
C VAL A 41 -26.50 -17.90 -2.82
N VAL A 42 -26.38 -16.60 -3.11
CA VAL A 42 -26.57 -15.54 -2.10
C VAL A 42 -28.05 -15.30 -1.89
N ASP A 43 -28.80 -15.09 -2.97
CA ASP A 43 -30.25 -14.97 -2.92
C ASP A 43 -30.89 -15.35 -4.26
N ARG A 44 -32.06 -15.99 -4.16
CA ARG A 44 -32.87 -16.39 -5.31
C ARG A 44 -34.34 -16.39 -4.89
N GLU A 45 -35.21 -15.86 -5.74
CA GLU A 45 -36.65 -15.90 -5.54
C GLU A 45 -37.32 -16.15 -6.88
N ASP A 46 -38.29 -17.07 -6.90
CA ASP A 46 -38.98 -17.45 -8.14
C ASP A 46 -39.74 -16.27 -8.74
N ALA A 47 -39.66 -16.14 -10.07
CA ALA A 47 -40.25 -15.04 -10.85
C ALA A 47 -39.78 -13.61 -10.46
N GLN A 48 -38.82 -13.48 -9.56
CA GLN A 48 -38.33 -12.18 -9.07
C GLN A 48 -36.96 -11.86 -9.65
N TYR A 49 -36.79 -10.63 -10.14
CA TYR A 49 -35.49 -10.09 -10.48
C TYR A 49 -34.74 -9.71 -9.21
N LEU A 50 -33.60 -10.34 -8.95
CA LEU A 50 -32.66 -9.96 -7.90
C LEU A 50 -31.32 -9.67 -8.56
N GLY A 51 -30.81 -8.46 -8.41
CA GLY A 51 -29.56 -8.10 -9.06
C GLY A 51 -28.85 -6.92 -8.44
N HIS A 52 -27.78 -6.46 -9.08
CA HIS A 52 -27.05 -5.26 -8.68
C HIS A 52 -26.52 -5.30 -7.23
N PRO A 53 -25.90 -6.41 -6.78
CA PRO A 53 -25.36 -6.50 -5.44
C PRO A 53 -24.14 -5.60 -5.26
N THR A 54 -23.98 -5.07 -4.05
CA THR A 54 -22.71 -4.55 -3.56
C THR A 54 -22.39 -5.17 -2.22
N THR A 55 -21.10 -5.32 -1.92
CA THR A 55 -20.61 -6.00 -0.73
C THR A 55 -19.71 -5.12 0.11
N ALA A 56 -19.63 -5.43 1.40
CA ALA A 56 -18.63 -4.87 2.30
C ALA A 56 -18.12 -5.96 3.26
N LEU A 57 -16.82 -6.19 3.26
CA LEU A 57 -16.13 -7.00 4.27
C LEU A 57 -15.95 -6.19 5.56
N LEU A 58 -16.36 -6.77 6.69
CA LEU A 58 -16.20 -6.16 8.01
C LEU A 58 -14.80 -6.38 8.57
N ARG A 59 -14.44 -5.59 9.59
CA ARG A 59 -13.11 -5.60 10.23
C ARG A 59 -12.69 -6.96 10.81
N ASP A 60 -13.64 -7.84 11.11
CA ASP A 60 -13.34 -9.20 11.56
C ASP A 60 -12.73 -10.11 10.46
N GLY A 61 -12.64 -9.60 9.23
CA GLY A 61 -11.98 -10.26 8.10
C GLY A 61 -12.72 -11.47 7.54
N ARG A 62 -13.97 -11.71 7.99
CA ARG A 62 -14.78 -12.87 7.59
C ARG A 62 -16.26 -12.56 7.37
N THR A 63 -16.80 -11.54 8.02
CA THR A 63 -18.21 -11.18 7.89
C THR A 63 -18.39 -10.28 6.68
N ILE A 64 -19.28 -10.67 5.77
CA ILE A 64 -19.57 -9.92 4.54
C ILE A 64 -21.05 -9.54 4.56
N LEU A 65 -21.32 -8.26 4.32
CA LEU A 65 -22.68 -7.76 4.05
C LEU A 65 -22.89 -7.67 2.55
N CYS A 66 -24.08 -8.03 2.07
CA CYS A 66 -24.50 -7.87 0.68
C CYS A 66 -25.83 -7.13 0.64
N VAL A 67 -25.87 -6.03 -0.12
CA VAL A 67 -27.09 -5.23 -0.34
C VAL A 67 -27.43 -5.17 -1.81
N TYR A 68 -28.72 -5.22 -2.12
CA TYR A 68 -29.23 -5.22 -3.49
C TYR A 68 -30.70 -4.77 -3.51
N PRO A 69 -31.21 -4.20 -4.62
CA PRO A 69 -32.62 -3.96 -4.77
C PRO A 69 -33.37 -5.25 -5.15
N LYS A 70 -34.57 -5.43 -4.62
CA LYS A 70 -35.53 -6.41 -5.13
C LYS A 70 -36.18 -5.88 -6.43
N GLY A 71 -35.39 -5.82 -7.49
CA GLY A 71 -35.79 -5.35 -8.82
C GLY A 71 -34.60 -4.86 -9.66
N HIS A 72 -34.86 -4.52 -10.92
CA HIS A 72 -33.84 -4.04 -11.85
C HIS A 72 -33.58 -2.55 -11.63
N GLY A 73 -32.60 -2.23 -10.78
CA GLY A 73 -32.20 -0.84 -10.50
C GLY A 73 -33.30 0.00 -9.84
N LYS A 74 -34.25 -0.64 -9.14
CA LYS A 74 -35.30 -0.02 -8.32
C LYS A 74 -35.96 -1.08 -7.43
N GLY A 75 -36.62 -0.66 -6.37
CA GLY A 75 -37.36 -1.54 -5.45
C GLY A 75 -36.67 -1.71 -4.11
N ALA A 76 -37.36 -2.37 -3.17
CA ALA A 76 -36.93 -2.47 -1.78
C ALA A 76 -35.51 -3.04 -1.63
N ILE A 77 -34.66 -2.31 -0.91
CA ILE A 77 -33.30 -2.77 -0.61
C ILE A 77 -33.36 -3.95 0.35
N GLN A 78 -32.72 -5.05 -0.06
CA GLN A 78 -32.52 -6.24 0.72
C GLN A 78 -31.11 -6.24 1.31
N LEU A 79 -30.95 -6.84 2.49
CA LEU A 79 -29.68 -7.01 3.16
C LEU A 79 -29.51 -8.49 3.51
N LYS A 80 -28.37 -9.07 3.16
CA LYS A 80 -27.96 -10.41 3.60
C LYS A 80 -26.57 -10.35 4.22
N ARG A 81 -26.26 -11.33 5.06
CA ARG A 81 -24.99 -11.43 5.77
C ARG A 81 -24.41 -12.83 5.62
N SER A 82 -23.12 -12.91 5.36
CA SER A 82 -22.32 -14.10 5.58
C SER A 82 -21.41 -13.85 6.78
N THR A 83 -21.35 -14.78 7.74
CA THR A 83 -20.44 -14.73 8.89
C THR A 83 -19.26 -15.71 8.77
N ASP A 84 -19.20 -16.42 7.66
CA ASP A 84 -18.28 -17.52 7.37
C ASP A 84 -17.55 -17.31 6.04
N ALA A 85 -17.18 -16.07 5.75
CA ALA A 85 -16.34 -15.71 4.60
C ALA A 85 -16.97 -16.07 3.23
N GLY A 86 -18.29 -15.91 3.11
CA GLY A 86 -19.04 -16.11 1.88
C GLY A 86 -19.40 -17.56 1.57
N LEU A 87 -19.15 -18.49 2.50
CA LEU A 87 -19.50 -19.91 2.36
C LEU A 87 -21.01 -20.15 2.46
N THR A 88 -21.68 -19.43 3.35
CA THR A 88 -23.14 -19.43 3.49
C THR A 88 -23.66 -18.01 3.68
N TRP A 89 -24.95 -17.82 3.39
CA TRP A 89 -25.64 -16.54 3.52
C TRP A 89 -26.90 -16.70 4.36
N SER A 90 -27.15 -15.72 5.23
CA SER A 90 -28.33 -15.66 6.09
C SER A 90 -29.63 -15.61 5.28
N GLU A 91 -30.79 -15.71 5.94
CA GLU A 91 -32.02 -15.15 5.38
C GLU A 91 -31.92 -13.63 5.21
N ARG A 92 -32.87 -13.02 4.49
CA ARG A 92 -32.95 -11.56 4.36
C ARG A 92 -33.12 -10.93 5.75
N LEU A 93 -32.23 -9.99 6.07
CA LEU A 93 -32.24 -9.28 7.34
C LEU A 93 -33.29 -8.14 7.31
N PRO A 94 -33.87 -7.78 8.47
CA PRO A 94 -34.76 -6.62 8.56
C PRO A 94 -34.07 -5.35 8.10
N THR A 95 -34.81 -4.53 7.35
CA THR A 95 -34.35 -3.24 6.84
C THR A 95 -35.31 -2.12 7.27
N PRO A 96 -34.84 -0.88 7.47
CA PRO A 96 -35.68 0.28 7.78
C PRO A 96 -36.75 0.53 6.71
N ALA A 97 -37.90 1.09 7.09
CA ALA A 97 -39.07 1.19 6.20
C ALA A 97 -38.79 2.05 4.96
N SER A 98 -38.00 3.11 5.09
CA SER A 98 -37.64 3.98 3.95
C SER A 98 -36.86 3.25 2.85
N TRP A 99 -36.22 2.11 3.14
CA TRP A 99 -35.46 1.33 2.15
C TRP A 99 -36.34 0.74 1.05
N GLU A 100 -37.66 0.63 1.29
CA GLU A 100 -38.65 0.24 0.27
C GLU A 100 -38.73 1.25 -0.88
N THR A 101 -38.38 2.51 -0.61
CA THR A 101 -38.53 3.63 -1.56
C THR A 101 -37.29 3.82 -2.45
N SER A 102 -36.35 2.88 -2.46
CA SER A 102 -35.15 2.95 -3.29
C SER A 102 -35.50 2.99 -4.79
N LEU A 103 -34.94 3.98 -5.48
CA LEU A 103 -35.14 4.23 -6.91
C LEU A 103 -33.92 3.86 -7.75
N GLU A 104 -32.92 3.22 -7.13
CA GLU A 104 -31.68 2.86 -7.80
C GLU A 104 -30.96 1.66 -7.16
N THR A 105 -29.78 1.33 -7.68
CA THR A 105 -28.85 0.36 -7.12
C THR A 105 -28.25 0.87 -5.81
N PRO A 106 -28.42 0.14 -4.69
CA PRO A 106 -27.76 0.50 -3.45
C PRO A 106 -26.27 0.15 -3.50
N THR A 107 -25.43 1.03 -2.95
CA THR A 107 -23.99 0.78 -2.75
C THR A 107 -23.65 0.85 -1.26
N ILE A 108 -22.90 -0.12 -0.74
CA ILE A 108 -22.43 -0.14 0.65
C ILE A 108 -20.91 0.07 0.73
N HIS A 109 -20.48 0.92 1.65
CA HIS A 109 -19.06 1.24 1.88
C HIS A 109 -18.74 1.29 3.37
N ARG A 110 -17.49 0.97 3.72
CA ARG A 110 -16.96 1.03 5.09
C ARG A 110 -16.04 2.24 5.20
N LEU A 111 -16.39 3.20 6.04
CA LEU A 111 -15.70 4.49 6.19
C LEU A 111 -15.24 4.69 7.63
N ILE A 112 -14.17 5.46 7.80
CA ILE A 112 -13.63 5.84 9.11
C ILE A 112 -13.77 7.36 9.22
N ASP A 113 -14.36 7.84 10.31
CA ASP A 113 -14.37 9.27 10.61
C ASP A 113 -12.94 9.71 10.97
N PRO A 114 -12.31 10.58 10.17
CA PRO A 114 -10.92 10.96 10.39
C PRO A 114 -10.71 11.77 11.68
N ARG A 115 -11.77 12.32 12.26
CA ARG A 115 -11.72 13.14 13.48
C ARG A 115 -11.88 12.31 14.76
N THR A 116 -12.52 11.14 14.66
CA THR A 116 -12.85 10.30 15.83
C THR A 116 -12.29 8.88 15.74
N GLY A 117 -11.81 8.45 14.57
CA GLY A 117 -11.41 7.08 14.29
C GLY A 117 -12.57 6.09 14.25
N ARG A 118 -13.83 6.56 14.37
CA ARG A 118 -15.01 5.69 14.41
C ARG A 118 -15.29 5.11 13.04
N GLU A 119 -15.42 3.79 13.00
CA GLU A 119 -15.80 3.04 11.81
C GLU A 119 -17.33 3.06 11.62
N ARG A 120 -17.76 3.21 10.37
CA ARG A 120 -19.16 3.30 9.96
C ARG A 120 -19.39 2.58 8.64
N LEU A 121 -20.49 1.85 8.55
CA LEU A 121 -21.03 1.39 7.28
C LEU A 121 -21.98 2.46 6.75
N VAL A 122 -21.80 2.85 5.49
CA VAL A 122 -22.67 3.81 4.81
C VAL A 122 -23.23 3.16 3.56
N LEU A 123 -24.54 3.16 3.46
CA LEU A 123 -25.29 2.72 2.30
C LEU A 123 -25.81 3.95 1.55
N PHE A 124 -25.66 3.98 0.24
CA PHE A 124 -26.25 5.00 -0.63
C PHE A 124 -27.32 4.38 -1.52
N SER A 125 -28.36 5.14 -1.81
CA SER A 125 -29.37 4.83 -2.82
C SER A 125 -30.07 6.10 -3.26
N GLY A 126 -30.24 6.29 -4.56
CA GLY A 126 -31.13 7.30 -5.09
C GLY A 126 -30.64 7.90 -6.39
N LEU A 127 -31.60 8.44 -7.14
CA LEU A 127 -31.35 9.28 -8.30
C LEU A 127 -31.28 10.72 -7.82
N TYR A 128 -32.41 11.44 -7.81
CA TYR A 128 -32.56 12.71 -7.10
C TYR A 128 -33.56 12.59 -5.93
N PRO A 129 -33.20 13.04 -4.71
CA PRO A 129 -31.82 13.22 -4.25
C PRO A 129 -31.14 11.86 -4.03
N ILE A 130 -29.81 11.86 -4.04
CA ILE A 130 -29.07 10.73 -3.45
C ILE A 130 -29.39 10.70 -1.96
N ARG A 131 -29.68 9.51 -1.42
CA ARG A 131 -29.93 9.29 0.00
C ARG A 131 -28.91 8.34 0.58
N ARG A 132 -28.66 8.47 1.88
CA ARG A 132 -27.79 7.58 2.65
C ARG A 132 -28.53 6.98 3.84
N ALA A 133 -28.15 5.76 4.19
CA ALA A 133 -28.38 5.16 5.49
C ALA A 133 -27.03 4.75 6.09
N TYR A 134 -26.94 4.61 7.41
CA TYR A 134 -25.69 4.21 8.04
C TYR A 134 -25.90 3.27 9.23
N SER A 135 -24.83 2.58 9.59
CA SER A 135 -24.73 1.74 10.78
C SER A 135 -23.37 1.96 11.45
N ASP A 136 -23.39 2.19 12.75
CA ASP A 136 -22.19 2.34 13.60
C ASP A 136 -21.86 1.06 14.40
N ASP A 137 -22.57 -0.04 14.14
CA ASP A 137 -22.50 -1.28 14.91
C ASP A 137 -22.44 -2.52 14.02
N ASN A 138 -21.65 -2.42 12.94
CA ASN A 138 -21.38 -3.53 12.03
C ASN A 138 -22.63 -4.08 11.34
N GLY A 139 -23.61 -3.20 11.08
CA GLY A 139 -24.83 -3.51 10.35
C GLY A 139 -25.88 -4.21 11.19
N ALA A 140 -25.80 -4.14 12.52
CA ALA A 140 -26.83 -4.67 13.42
C ALA A 140 -28.07 -3.75 13.44
N HIS A 141 -27.85 -2.44 13.48
CA HIS A 141 -28.91 -1.43 13.36
C HIS A 141 -28.57 -0.43 12.25
N TRP A 142 -29.59 -0.04 11.49
CA TRP A 142 -29.48 0.88 10.36
C TRP A 142 -30.39 2.08 10.55
N SER A 143 -29.91 3.26 10.14
CA SER A 143 -30.75 4.45 10.02
C SER A 143 -31.71 4.35 8.82
N GLU A 144 -32.75 5.18 8.84
CA GLU A 144 -33.56 5.44 7.64
C GLU A 144 -32.71 6.10 6.53
N LEU A 145 -33.19 6.02 5.28
CA LEU A 145 -32.63 6.72 4.13
C LEU A 145 -32.94 8.21 4.21
N GLU A 146 -31.90 9.03 4.32
CA GLU A 146 -31.98 10.48 4.38
C GLU A 146 -31.21 11.13 3.22
N PRO A 147 -31.70 12.23 2.62
CA PRO A 147 -30.97 12.94 1.57
C PRO A 147 -29.56 13.35 2.02
N VAL A 148 -28.57 13.18 1.16
CA VAL A 148 -27.20 13.68 1.40
C VAL A 148 -27.04 15.16 1.05
N GLY A 149 -28.00 15.70 0.30
CA GLY A 149 -28.10 17.09 -0.13
C GLY A 149 -29.17 17.24 -1.21
N GLU A 150 -29.31 18.44 -1.77
CA GLU A 150 -30.24 18.76 -2.87
C GLU A 150 -29.61 18.49 -4.24
N TRP A 151 -29.01 17.31 -4.38
CA TRP A 151 -28.35 16.85 -5.60
C TRP A 151 -28.48 15.34 -5.75
N GLY A 152 -28.29 14.87 -6.98
CA GLY A 152 -28.44 13.46 -7.30
C GLY A 152 -27.42 12.95 -8.30
N GLY A 153 -27.66 11.74 -8.80
CA GLY A 153 -26.81 11.12 -9.80
C GLY A 153 -27.25 9.69 -10.12
N ILE A 154 -26.57 9.09 -11.10
CA ILE A 154 -26.77 7.72 -11.54
C ILE A 154 -25.63 6.86 -11.01
N VAL A 155 -26.02 5.73 -10.44
CA VAL A 155 -25.23 4.87 -9.57
C VAL A 155 -24.59 5.71 -8.49
N ALA A 156 -25.44 6.16 -7.59
CA ALA A 156 -25.06 6.93 -6.43
C ALA A 156 -23.81 6.35 -5.76
N MET A 157 -22.75 7.15 -5.66
CA MET A 157 -21.51 6.80 -4.96
C MET A 157 -20.94 5.42 -5.35
N ALA A 158 -20.92 5.12 -6.65
CA ALA A 158 -20.50 3.82 -7.22
C ALA A 158 -19.17 3.29 -6.64
N SER A 159 -18.22 4.19 -6.34
CA SER A 159 -16.96 3.85 -5.69
C SER A 159 -16.57 4.92 -4.69
N VAL A 160 -16.04 4.51 -3.54
CA VAL A 160 -15.56 5.41 -2.49
C VAL A 160 -14.13 5.03 -2.10
N VAL A 161 -13.26 6.03 -1.96
CA VAL A 161 -11.86 5.86 -1.53
C VAL A 161 -11.52 6.86 -0.44
N THR A 162 -10.49 6.54 0.34
CA THR A 162 -9.91 7.48 1.32
C THR A 162 -8.83 8.31 0.65
N LEU A 163 -8.84 9.62 0.90
CA LEU A 163 -7.87 10.59 0.43
C LEU A 163 -6.67 10.71 1.37
N PHE A 164 -5.57 11.36 0.94
CA PHE A 164 -4.38 11.55 1.80
C PHE A 164 -4.64 12.32 3.08
N ASP A 165 -5.58 13.27 3.05
CA ASP A 165 -6.01 14.01 4.24
C ASP A 165 -7.07 13.25 5.06
N SER A 166 -7.24 11.95 4.80
CA SER A 166 -8.17 11.04 5.46
C SER A 166 -9.66 11.30 5.21
N ARG A 167 -10.01 12.24 4.32
CA ARG A 167 -11.39 12.41 3.85
C ARG A 167 -11.81 11.24 2.97
N ALA A 168 -13.10 10.93 2.91
CA ALA A 168 -13.65 10.04 1.91
C ALA A 168 -13.96 10.82 0.63
N ALA A 169 -13.73 10.20 -0.53
CA ALA A 169 -14.14 10.70 -1.84
C ALA A 169 -14.98 9.65 -2.55
N ALA A 170 -16.16 10.06 -3.02
CA ALA A 170 -17.08 9.21 -3.74
C ALA A 170 -17.21 9.65 -5.20
N PHE A 171 -17.31 8.68 -6.10
CA PHE A 171 -17.39 8.87 -7.54
C PHE A 171 -18.67 8.28 -8.10
N PHE A 172 -19.31 9.02 -8.99
CA PHE A 172 -20.53 8.61 -9.69
C PHE A 172 -20.66 9.36 -11.00
N HIS A 173 -21.78 9.18 -11.71
CA HIS A 173 -22.02 9.87 -12.99
C HIS A 173 -23.45 10.39 -13.10
N ASP A 174 -23.73 11.23 -14.08
CA ASP A 174 -25.08 11.59 -14.49
C ASP A 174 -25.08 11.96 -15.99
N ASP A 175 -26.26 12.07 -16.60
CA ASP A 175 -26.44 12.49 -17.99
C ASP A 175 -27.35 13.72 -18.15
N GLY A 176 -27.50 14.49 -17.06
CA GLY A 176 -28.35 15.68 -16.93
C GLY A 176 -29.71 15.40 -16.28
N ARG A 177 -30.10 14.13 -16.12
CA ARG A 177 -31.43 13.74 -15.62
C ARG A 177 -31.61 13.93 -14.12
N PHE A 178 -30.60 13.62 -13.31
CA PHE A 178 -30.81 13.45 -11.87
C PHE A 178 -29.88 14.29 -11.00
N LEU A 179 -29.02 15.12 -11.58
CA LEU A 179 -28.26 16.11 -10.79
C LEU A 179 -29.19 17.05 -10.00
N HIS A 180 -30.37 17.38 -10.55
CA HIS A 180 -31.36 18.26 -9.94
C HIS A 180 -32.79 17.72 -10.10
N ALA A 181 -33.74 18.20 -9.27
CA ALA A 181 -35.11 17.70 -9.18
C ALA A 181 -35.87 17.61 -10.52
N SER A 182 -35.59 18.53 -11.45
CA SER A 182 -36.26 18.64 -12.75
C SER A 182 -35.31 18.44 -13.93
N GLY A 183 -34.23 17.70 -13.73
CA GLY A 183 -33.23 17.41 -14.76
C GLY A 183 -33.79 16.63 -15.96
N LYS A 184 -33.11 16.73 -17.10
CA LYS A 184 -33.42 15.99 -18.33
C LYS A 184 -32.13 15.58 -19.01
N ALA A 185 -32.17 14.46 -19.72
CA ALA A 185 -31.02 14.01 -20.50
C ALA A 185 -30.68 15.06 -21.56
N ASP A 186 -29.43 15.52 -21.57
CA ASP A 186 -28.94 16.54 -22.51
C ASP A 186 -27.91 15.99 -23.50
N GLY A 187 -27.60 14.70 -23.41
CA GLY A 187 -26.62 14.02 -24.27
C GLY A 187 -25.17 14.18 -23.80
N VAL A 188 -24.94 14.82 -22.66
CA VAL A 188 -23.62 14.99 -22.04
C VAL A 188 -23.52 14.11 -20.81
N PHE A 189 -22.61 13.15 -20.83
CA PHE A 189 -22.27 12.36 -19.65
C PHE A 189 -21.29 13.14 -18.78
N ARG A 190 -21.49 13.10 -17.47
CA ARG A 190 -20.70 13.82 -16.48
C ARG A 190 -20.24 12.84 -15.42
N LEU A 191 -18.94 12.85 -15.11
CA LEU A 191 -18.39 12.19 -13.95
C LEU A 191 -18.30 13.18 -12.80
N MET A 192 -18.75 12.75 -11.63
CA MET A 192 -18.91 13.58 -10.44
C MET A 192 -18.06 13.04 -9.30
N MET A 193 -17.54 13.94 -8.48
CA MET A 193 -16.85 13.63 -7.23
C MET A 193 -17.44 14.45 -6.08
N SER A 194 -17.71 13.80 -4.95
CA SER A 194 -18.09 14.44 -3.69
C SER A 194 -17.20 13.94 -2.55
N THR A 195 -16.99 14.75 -1.52
CA THR A 195 -16.11 14.41 -0.39
C THR A 195 -16.82 14.50 0.95
N SER A 196 -16.36 13.71 1.92
CA SER A 196 -16.83 13.69 3.31
C SER A 196 -15.65 13.67 4.28
N ASP A 197 -15.74 14.42 5.38
CA ASP A 197 -14.71 14.51 6.43
C ASP A 197 -15.20 13.99 7.81
N ASP A 198 -16.36 13.32 7.83
CA ASP A 198 -17.06 12.90 9.04
C ASP A 198 -17.47 11.42 9.04
N GLY A 199 -16.74 10.60 8.28
CA GLY A 199 -17.04 9.18 8.13
C GLY A 199 -18.33 8.94 7.34
N GLY A 200 -18.65 9.81 6.38
CA GLY A 200 -19.74 9.64 5.41
C GLY A 200 -21.12 10.12 5.88
N LEU A 201 -21.21 10.92 6.94
CA LEU A 201 -22.48 11.51 7.38
C LEU A 201 -22.84 12.77 6.60
N THR A 202 -21.86 13.57 6.20
CA THR A 202 -22.11 14.74 5.36
C THR A 202 -21.22 14.69 4.14
N TRP A 203 -21.75 15.21 3.04
CA TRP A 203 -21.12 15.16 1.73
C TRP A 203 -21.17 16.55 1.11
N ALA A 204 -20.02 16.99 0.61
CA ALA A 204 -19.92 18.25 -0.13
C ALA A 204 -20.76 18.19 -1.42
N GLU A 205 -21.16 19.35 -1.92
CA GLU A 205 -21.79 19.43 -3.24
C GLU A 205 -20.85 18.83 -4.30
N PRO A 206 -21.36 17.94 -5.18
CA PRO A 206 -20.51 17.22 -6.10
C PRO A 206 -19.95 18.15 -7.17
N ARG A 207 -18.65 18.02 -7.43
CA ARG A 207 -17.99 18.72 -8.53
C ARG A 207 -17.85 17.80 -9.73
N GLU A 208 -18.00 18.36 -10.92
CA GLU A 208 -17.70 17.68 -12.16
C GLU A 208 -16.18 17.47 -12.27
N ILE A 209 -15.76 16.24 -12.55
CA ILE A 209 -14.35 15.90 -12.82
C ILE A 209 -14.08 15.64 -14.30
N TRP A 210 -15.13 15.37 -15.07
CA TRP A 210 -15.09 15.20 -16.52
C TRP A 210 -16.49 15.27 -17.12
N SER A 211 -16.62 15.77 -18.34
CA SER A 211 -17.84 15.65 -19.14
C SER A 211 -17.56 15.49 -20.63
N GLY A 212 -18.51 14.86 -21.34
CA GLY A 212 -18.40 14.66 -22.78
C GLY A 212 -19.65 14.05 -23.41
N SER A 213 -19.79 14.25 -24.73
CA SER A 213 -20.90 13.73 -25.53
C SER A 213 -20.45 12.68 -26.56
N ASP A 214 -19.15 12.63 -26.85
CA ASP A 214 -18.50 11.72 -27.80
C ASP A 214 -18.22 10.35 -27.19
N ILE A 215 -17.91 10.30 -25.90
CA ILE A 215 -17.79 9.08 -25.09
C ILE A 215 -18.73 9.18 -23.89
N ASN A 216 -19.41 8.09 -23.52
CA ASN A 216 -20.38 8.12 -22.43
C ASN A 216 -19.80 7.42 -21.20
N LEU A 217 -18.91 8.09 -20.48
CA LEU A 217 -18.23 7.50 -19.31
C LEU A 217 -19.19 7.37 -18.13
N CYS A 218 -19.28 6.17 -17.58
CA CYS A 218 -20.16 5.87 -16.45
C CYS A 218 -19.58 4.81 -15.53
N GLU A 219 -20.29 4.59 -14.41
CA GLU A 219 -20.06 3.47 -13.50
C GLU A 219 -18.60 3.37 -12.98
N PRO A 220 -18.04 4.44 -12.38
CA PRO A 220 -16.62 4.48 -12.00
C PRO A 220 -16.26 3.44 -10.94
N GLY A 221 -15.19 2.68 -11.21
CA GLY A 221 -14.51 1.81 -10.26
C GLY A 221 -13.14 2.38 -9.91
N ALA A 222 -12.95 2.78 -8.65
CA ALA A 222 -11.71 3.41 -8.22
C ALA A 222 -10.70 2.41 -7.66
N ILE A 223 -9.42 2.62 -7.95
CA ILE A 223 -8.31 1.86 -7.36
C ILE A 223 -7.06 2.74 -7.26
N ARG A 224 -6.36 2.64 -6.13
CA ARG A 224 -5.14 3.43 -5.86
C ARG A 224 -3.90 2.66 -6.33
N SER A 225 -2.86 3.39 -6.73
CA SER A 225 -1.55 2.81 -7.05
C SER A 225 -0.94 2.12 -5.83
N PRO A 226 0.00 1.17 -6.02
CA PRO A 226 0.64 0.47 -4.91
C PRO A 226 1.35 1.40 -3.92
N ASP A 227 1.95 2.49 -4.42
CA ASP A 227 2.61 3.53 -3.61
C ASP A 227 1.63 4.50 -2.93
N GLY A 228 0.33 4.36 -3.18
CA GLY A 228 -0.71 5.25 -2.69
C GLY A 228 -0.87 6.55 -3.47
N LYS A 229 0.10 6.97 -4.28
CA LYS A 229 0.21 8.36 -4.79
C LYS A 229 -0.77 8.72 -5.89
N THR A 230 -1.25 7.75 -6.64
CA THR A 230 -2.10 7.95 -7.82
C THR A 230 -3.40 7.19 -7.65
N LEU A 231 -4.52 7.83 -8.00
CA LEU A 231 -5.82 7.18 -8.07
C LEU A 231 -6.21 6.98 -9.54
N ALA A 232 -6.74 5.80 -9.87
CA ALA A 232 -7.32 5.50 -11.16
C ALA A 232 -8.83 5.30 -11.06
N LEU A 233 -9.57 5.76 -12.07
CA LEU A 233 -10.97 5.41 -12.30
C LEU A 233 -11.07 4.54 -13.55
N LEU A 234 -11.50 3.30 -13.40
CA LEU A 234 -11.90 2.42 -14.50
C LEU A 234 -13.38 2.70 -14.81
N LEU A 235 -13.67 2.93 -16.07
CA LEU A 235 -14.92 3.53 -16.53
C LEU A 235 -15.52 2.71 -17.64
N ARG A 236 -16.81 2.41 -17.52
CA ARG A 236 -17.58 1.87 -18.63
C ARG A 236 -17.80 2.96 -19.69
N GLU A 237 -17.77 2.58 -20.96
CA GLU A 237 -18.30 3.42 -22.05
C GLU A 237 -19.74 2.95 -22.35
N ASN A 238 -20.72 3.76 -21.98
CA ASN A 238 -22.13 3.36 -21.95
C ASN A 238 -22.70 3.01 -23.33
N LYS A 239 -22.27 3.69 -24.40
CA LYS A 239 -22.73 3.39 -25.77
C LYS A 239 -22.15 2.07 -26.28
N ARG A 240 -21.05 1.59 -25.69
CA ARG A 240 -20.24 0.46 -26.16
C ARG A 240 -19.83 0.66 -27.62
N ALA A 241 -19.50 1.90 -27.97
CA ALA A 241 -18.94 2.24 -29.28
C ALA A 241 -17.41 2.22 -29.25
N LYS A 242 -16.83 2.34 -28.06
CA LYS A 242 -15.39 2.25 -27.79
C LYS A 242 -15.13 1.31 -26.61
N PRO A 243 -13.88 0.86 -26.41
CA PRO A 243 -13.46 0.21 -25.17
C PRO A 243 -13.83 1.00 -23.91
N SER A 244 -13.85 0.31 -22.77
CA SER A 244 -13.88 0.95 -21.47
C SER A 244 -12.69 1.89 -21.32
N HIS A 245 -12.79 2.92 -20.48
CA HIS A 245 -11.76 3.94 -20.34
C HIS A 245 -11.15 3.92 -18.93
N ILE A 246 -10.01 4.57 -18.80
CA ILE A 246 -9.33 4.85 -17.54
C ILE A 246 -8.91 6.31 -17.47
N MET A 247 -8.97 6.89 -16.28
CA MET A 247 -8.45 8.22 -15.95
C MET A 247 -7.63 8.15 -14.67
N PHE A 248 -6.64 9.04 -14.53
CA PHE A 248 -5.75 9.10 -13.38
C PHE A 248 -5.73 10.49 -12.74
N THR A 249 -5.48 10.53 -11.43
CA THR A 249 -5.16 11.74 -10.67
C THR A 249 -4.03 11.44 -9.69
N SER A 250 -3.08 12.38 -9.56
CA SER A 250 -1.98 12.34 -8.59
C SER A 250 -2.08 13.44 -7.53
N ASP A 251 -3.19 14.17 -7.51
CA ASP A 251 -3.46 15.31 -6.62
C ASP A 251 -4.83 15.18 -5.93
N GLU A 252 -5.19 13.94 -5.58
CA GLU A 252 -6.42 13.60 -4.85
C GLU A 252 -7.70 14.10 -5.54
N GLY A 253 -7.67 14.07 -6.88
CA GLY A 253 -8.77 14.38 -7.78
C GLY A 253 -8.86 15.85 -8.15
N ALA A 254 -7.95 16.73 -7.72
CA ALA A 254 -8.02 18.15 -8.08
C ALA A 254 -7.90 18.35 -9.60
N THR A 255 -7.03 17.57 -10.26
CA THR A 255 -6.92 17.45 -11.70
C THR A 255 -6.96 15.99 -12.15
N TRP A 256 -7.34 15.77 -13.40
CA TRP A 256 -7.47 14.45 -14.00
C TRP A 256 -6.82 14.39 -15.37
N SER A 257 -6.23 13.23 -15.69
CA SER A 257 -5.77 12.93 -17.04
C SER A 257 -6.95 12.88 -18.00
N THR A 258 -6.69 13.10 -19.30
CA THR A 258 -7.68 12.78 -20.34
C THR A 258 -8.05 11.30 -20.29
N PRO A 259 -9.33 10.93 -20.49
CA PRO A 259 -9.73 9.53 -20.59
C PRO A 259 -8.96 8.80 -21.69
N ARG A 260 -8.48 7.60 -21.37
CA ARG A 260 -7.78 6.72 -22.31
C ARG A 260 -8.46 5.36 -22.34
N GLU A 261 -8.50 4.71 -23.49
CA GLU A 261 -9.03 3.35 -23.62
C GLU A 261 -8.22 2.34 -22.77
N LEU A 262 -8.93 1.43 -22.11
CA LEU A 262 -8.38 0.25 -21.45
C LEU A 262 -7.98 -0.80 -22.48
N SER A 263 -7.15 -1.76 -22.05
CA SER A 263 -6.87 -2.95 -22.85
C SER A 263 -8.16 -3.68 -23.22
N PRO A 264 -8.26 -4.28 -24.42
CA PRO A 264 -9.38 -5.13 -24.79
C PRO A 264 -9.68 -6.24 -23.76
N ALA A 265 -8.65 -6.77 -23.09
CA ALA A 265 -8.76 -7.78 -22.04
C ALA A 265 -9.56 -7.33 -20.80
N LEU A 266 -9.66 -6.01 -20.60
CA LEU A 266 -10.33 -5.33 -19.50
C LEU A 266 -11.56 -4.54 -19.97
N THR A 267 -12.00 -4.67 -21.22
CA THR A 267 -13.18 -3.93 -21.69
C THR A 267 -14.46 -4.59 -21.21
N GLY A 268 -15.27 -3.83 -20.49
CA GLY A 268 -16.51 -4.28 -19.91
C GLY A 268 -17.21 -3.28 -19.02
N ASP A 269 -18.12 -3.79 -18.20
CA ASP A 269 -18.98 -2.99 -17.33
C ASP A 269 -18.69 -3.30 -15.85
N ARG A 270 -18.75 -2.27 -14.99
CA ARG A 270 -18.62 -2.40 -13.53
C ARG A 270 -17.32 -3.01 -13.03
N HIS A 271 -16.18 -2.42 -13.40
CA HIS A 271 -14.89 -2.82 -12.86
C HIS A 271 -14.83 -2.64 -11.34
N VAL A 272 -14.62 -3.74 -10.62
CA VAL A 272 -14.26 -3.70 -9.20
C VAL A 272 -12.91 -4.36 -9.04
N ALA A 273 -11.95 -3.58 -8.53
CA ALA A 273 -10.56 -3.97 -8.41
C ALA A 273 -10.15 -4.12 -6.94
N ARG A 274 -9.31 -5.12 -6.68
CA ARG A 274 -8.61 -5.34 -5.40
C ARG A 274 -7.20 -5.84 -5.68
N TYR A 275 -6.25 -5.48 -4.82
CA TYR A 275 -4.93 -6.10 -4.84
C TYR A 275 -4.98 -7.47 -4.19
N ALA A 276 -4.24 -8.42 -4.74
CA ALA A 276 -3.87 -9.66 -4.07
C ALA A 276 -2.67 -9.41 -3.13
N PRO A 277 -2.41 -10.30 -2.16
CA PRO A 277 -1.28 -10.16 -1.23
C PRO A 277 0.09 -10.08 -1.91
N ASP A 278 0.22 -10.60 -3.14
CA ASP A 278 1.44 -10.55 -3.94
C ASP A 278 1.58 -9.28 -4.79
N GLY A 279 0.69 -8.30 -4.62
CA GLY A 279 0.73 -7.01 -5.31
C GLY A 279 0.07 -7.00 -6.69
N ARG A 280 -0.42 -8.14 -7.19
CA ARG A 280 -1.19 -8.16 -8.46
C ARG A 280 -2.60 -7.60 -8.28
N LEU A 281 -3.16 -7.08 -9.36
CA LEU A 281 -4.54 -6.61 -9.42
C LEU A 281 -5.46 -7.72 -9.90
N VAL A 282 -6.56 -7.90 -9.17
CA VAL A 282 -7.72 -8.72 -9.54
C VAL A 282 -8.86 -7.76 -9.84
N VAL A 283 -9.34 -7.77 -11.08
CA VAL A 283 -10.46 -6.94 -11.53
C VAL A 283 -11.59 -7.84 -11.99
N THR A 284 -12.76 -7.71 -11.38
CA THR A 284 -13.97 -8.43 -11.80
C THR A 284 -14.96 -7.49 -12.45
N PHE A 285 -15.63 -7.95 -13.52
CA PHE A 285 -16.51 -7.14 -14.37
C PHE A 285 -17.38 -8.02 -15.27
N ARG A 286 -18.40 -7.41 -15.90
CA ARG A 286 -19.08 -8.03 -17.05
C ARG A 286 -18.23 -7.83 -18.29
N ASP A 287 -17.85 -8.92 -18.94
CA ASP A 287 -17.06 -8.81 -20.15
C ASP A 287 -17.86 -8.26 -21.33
N MET A 288 -17.34 -7.25 -22.00
CA MET A 288 -17.87 -6.80 -23.28
C MET A 288 -16.85 -6.94 -24.42
N GLY A 289 -15.59 -7.31 -24.11
CA GLY A 289 -14.51 -7.53 -25.05
C GLY A 289 -14.15 -6.33 -25.94
N ALA A 290 -13.44 -6.57 -27.04
CA ALA A 290 -13.13 -5.58 -28.08
C ALA A 290 -14.34 -5.25 -28.96
N TYR A 291 -15.50 -4.94 -28.37
CA TYR A 291 -16.73 -4.73 -29.12
C TYR A 291 -16.58 -3.56 -30.11
N MET A 292 -16.32 -3.89 -31.38
CA MET A 292 -16.22 -2.97 -32.53
C MET A 292 -17.55 -2.89 -33.27
N GLY A 293 -18.64 -2.63 -32.55
CA GLY A 293 -19.98 -2.41 -33.13
C GLY A 293 -20.88 -3.67 -33.25
N ARG A 294 -22.17 -3.43 -33.54
CA ARG A 294 -23.24 -4.46 -33.53
C ARG A 294 -23.02 -5.62 -34.50
N ASP A 295 -22.24 -5.43 -35.55
CA ASP A 295 -22.01 -6.44 -36.60
C ASP A 295 -20.83 -7.38 -36.31
N ASN A 296 -20.00 -7.08 -35.30
CA ASN A 296 -18.74 -7.80 -35.00
C ASN A 296 -18.80 -8.75 -33.79
N GLN A 297 -19.99 -9.22 -33.40
CA GLN A 297 -20.23 -10.11 -32.25
C GLN A 297 -19.44 -11.44 -32.24
N ARG A 298 -18.70 -11.79 -33.30
CA ARG A 298 -18.12 -13.14 -33.47
C ARG A 298 -16.71 -13.34 -32.91
N GLN A 299 -16.08 -12.33 -32.28
CA GLN A 299 -14.66 -12.43 -31.88
C GLN A 299 -14.38 -12.63 -30.39
N ASN A 300 -15.38 -12.47 -29.49
CA ASN A 300 -15.19 -12.69 -28.06
C ASN A 300 -16.07 -13.84 -27.53
N PRO A 301 -15.49 -15.00 -27.17
CA PRO A 301 -16.25 -16.15 -26.70
C PRO A 301 -16.87 -15.97 -25.31
N THR A 302 -16.44 -14.95 -24.55
CA THR A 302 -16.93 -14.66 -23.19
C THR A 302 -17.77 -13.38 -23.10
N MET A 303 -18.24 -12.84 -24.23
CA MET A 303 -19.03 -11.60 -24.22
C MET A 303 -20.32 -11.77 -23.40
N GLY A 304 -20.51 -10.88 -22.43
CA GLY A 304 -21.63 -10.84 -21.51
C GLY A 304 -21.44 -11.69 -20.25
N ASP A 305 -20.35 -12.45 -20.15
CA ASP A 305 -20.06 -13.33 -19.03
C ASP A 305 -19.38 -12.61 -17.87
N TRP A 306 -19.35 -13.31 -16.74
CA TRP A 306 -18.66 -12.85 -15.55
C TRP A 306 -17.18 -13.23 -15.60
N ILE A 307 -16.32 -12.23 -15.71
CA ILE A 307 -14.88 -12.39 -15.85
C ILE A 307 -14.14 -11.85 -14.63
N VAL A 308 -13.03 -12.50 -14.32
CA VAL A 308 -11.92 -11.98 -13.53
C VAL A 308 -10.72 -11.78 -14.45
N TRP A 309 -10.12 -10.61 -14.40
CA TRP A 309 -8.84 -10.29 -15.03
C TRP A 309 -7.76 -10.20 -13.96
N VAL A 310 -6.59 -10.75 -14.26
CA VAL A 310 -5.40 -10.68 -13.41
C VAL A 310 -4.27 -9.97 -14.16
N GLY A 311 -3.68 -8.95 -13.53
CA GLY A 311 -2.53 -8.21 -14.05
C GLY A 311 -1.89 -7.34 -12.96
N THR A 312 -1.28 -6.22 -13.34
CA THR A 312 -0.62 -5.29 -12.41
C THR A 312 -1.10 -3.86 -12.61
N TRP A 313 -0.72 -2.96 -11.70
CA TRP A 313 -0.96 -1.52 -11.87
C TRP A 313 -0.34 -0.97 -13.17
N THR A 314 0.88 -1.41 -13.48
CA THR A 314 1.56 -1.16 -14.76
C THR A 314 0.71 -1.53 -15.96
N ASP A 315 0.02 -2.68 -15.89
CA ASP A 315 -0.84 -3.11 -16.99
C ASP A 315 -1.99 -2.12 -17.23
N LEU A 316 -2.53 -1.50 -16.17
CA LEU A 316 -3.52 -0.43 -16.29
C LEU A 316 -2.90 0.84 -16.91
N VAL A 317 -1.73 1.27 -16.43
CA VAL A 317 -1.03 2.49 -16.88
C VAL A 317 -0.63 2.41 -18.35
N ARG A 318 -0.16 1.24 -18.80
CA ARG A 318 0.32 1.00 -20.17
C ARG A 318 -0.74 0.44 -21.13
N ALA A 319 -1.93 0.09 -20.62
CA ALA A 319 -2.96 -0.67 -21.35
C ALA A 319 -2.43 -1.98 -21.97
N THR A 320 -1.57 -2.69 -21.26
CA THR A 320 -1.18 -4.04 -21.66
C THR A 320 -2.27 -5.05 -21.29
N PRO A 321 -2.32 -6.22 -21.95
CA PRO A 321 -3.37 -7.22 -21.73
C PRO A 321 -3.46 -7.83 -20.33
N GLY A 322 -2.44 -7.71 -19.47
CA GLY A 322 -2.38 -8.40 -18.18
C GLY A 322 -1.68 -9.75 -18.25
N GLN A 323 -2.01 -10.66 -17.33
CA GLN A 323 -1.44 -12.02 -17.26
C GLN A 323 -2.39 -13.06 -17.85
N TYR A 324 -3.63 -13.10 -17.37
CA TYR A 324 -4.65 -14.04 -17.80
C TYR A 324 -6.05 -13.58 -17.39
N ARG A 325 -7.06 -14.22 -17.95
CA ARG A 325 -8.48 -14.03 -17.62
C ARG A 325 -9.08 -15.34 -17.10
N VAL A 326 -10.14 -15.22 -16.31
CA VAL A 326 -10.90 -16.35 -15.78
C VAL A 326 -12.39 -16.10 -15.96
N ARG A 327 -13.07 -17.00 -16.67
CA ARG A 327 -14.53 -17.01 -16.81
C ARG A 327 -15.13 -17.75 -15.62
N LEU A 328 -15.70 -17.02 -14.67
CA LEU A 328 -16.32 -17.59 -13.47
C LEU A 328 -17.70 -18.19 -13.78
N ALA A 329 -18.52 -17.46 -14.53
CA ALA A 329 -19.85 -17.94 -14.91
C ALA A 329 -20.28 -17.48 -16.30
N ASP A 330 -20.97 -18.40 -16.98
CA ASP A 330 -21.65 -18.18 -18.25
C ASP A 330 -23.01 -17.52 -18.00
N ASN A 331 -23.19 -16.32 -18.53
CA ASN A 331 -24.41 -15.56 -18.38
C ASN A 331 -25.30 -15.69 -19.62
N LYS A 332 -26.52 -16.19 -19.43
CA LYS A 332 -27.46 -16.49 -20.52
C LYS A 332 -28.14 -15.25 -21.12
N HIS A 333 -27.88 -14.07 -20.56
CA HIS A 333 -28.37 -12.80 -21.09
C HIS A 333 -27.25 -11.74 -21.15
N PRO A 334 -26.50 -11.65 -22.28
CA PRO A 334 -25.24 -10.90 -22.36
C PRO A 334 -25.30 -9.41 -21.96
N TRP A 335 -26.49 -8.81 -22.00
CA TRP A 335 -26.69 -7.38 -21.75
C TRP A 335 -27.17 -7.06 -20.35
N ASP A 336 -27.49 -8.07 -19.54
CA ASP A 336 -28.07 -7.89 -18.22
C ASP A 336 -27.45 -8.87 -17.23
N SER A 337 -26.44 -8.40 -16.49
CA SER A 337 -25.66 -9.15 -15.51
C SER A 337 -24.54 -8.28 -14.97
N THR A 338 -23.92 -8.78 -13.91
CA THR A 338 -22.60 -8.45 -13.43
C THR A 338 -22.40 -7.04 -12.90
N TYR A 339 -22.89 -6.85 -11.69
CA TYR A 339 -22.48 -5.79 -10.77
C TYR A 339 -21.72 -6.51 -9.65
N PRO A 340 -20.40 -6.63 -9.74
CA PRO A 340 -19.68 -7.47 -8.83
C PRO A 340 -19.31 -6.72 -7.55
N GLY A 341 -19.53 -7.35 -6.41
CA GLY A 341 -18.74 -7.13 -5.20
C GLY A 341 -17.46 -7.96 -5.27
N LEU A 342 -16.36 -7.44 -4.72
CA LEU A 342 -15.08 -8.16 -4.64
C LEU A 342 -14.41 -7.86 -3.30
N GLU A 343 -14.37 -8.88 -2.44
CA GLU A 343 -13.73 -8.81 -1.14
C GLU A 343 -12.48 -9.70 -1.11
N MET A 344 -11.38 -9.19 -0.52
CA MET A 344 -10.17 -9.97 -0.24
C MET A 344 -10.12 -10.29 1.25
N LEU A 345 -10.14 -11.58 1.59
CA LEU A 345 -10.01 -12.05 2.96
C LEU A 345 -8.55 -11.98 3.44
N ALA A 346 -8.36 -12.04 4.76
CA ALA A 346 -7.03 -11.98 5.36
C ALA A 346 -6.09 -13.13 4.94
N ASP A 347 -6.63 -14.26 4.50
CA ASP A 347 -5.87 -15.42 4.01
C ASP A 347 -5.53 -15.33 2.50
N GLY A 348 -5.91 -14.24 1.83
CA GLY A 348 -5.70 -14.05 0.39
C GLY A 348 -6.77 -14.68 -0.51
N THR A 349 -7.83 -15.25 0.06
CA THR A 349 -9.00 -15.70 -0.71
C THR A 349 -9.83 -14.50 -1.17
N PHE A 350 -10.23 -14.52 -2.44
CA PHE A 350 -11.22 -13.59 -2.97
C PHE A 350 -12.62 -14.17 -2.84
N VAL A 351 -13.58 -13.32 -2.44
CA VAL A 351 -15.02 -13.59 -2.52
C VAL A 351 -15.60 -12.60 -3.51
N ALA A 352 -15.97 -13.10 -4.68
CA ALA A 352 -16.59 -12.29 -5.73
C ALA A 352 -18.09 -12.60 -5.73
N THR A 353 -18.94 -11.57 -5.67
CA THR A 353 -20.40 -11.70 -5.54
C THR A 353 -21.07 -10.94 -6.66
N THR A 354 -21.99 -11.56 -7.40
CA THR A 354 -22.62 -10.88 -8.53
C THR A 354 -23.99 -11.46 -8.86
N TYR A 355 -24.70 -10.82 -9.79
CA TYR A 355 -25.97 -11.30 -10.32
C TYR A 355 -25.87 -11.61 -11.81
N GLY A 356 -26.77 -12.45 -12.31
CA GLY A 356 -26.86 -12.77 -13.73
C GLY A 356 -27.95 -13.78 -14.02
N HIS A 357 -28.19 -13.98 -15.32
CA HIS A 357 -29.13 -14.99 -15.82
C HIS A 357 -28.39 -16.33 -15.94
N TRP A 358 -28.20 -17.00 -14.80
CA TRP A 358 -27.45 -18.27 -14.75
C TRP A 358 -28.24 -19.45 -15.34
N ASP A 359 -29.57 -19.38 -15.28
CA ASP A 359 -30.47 -20.37 -15.83
C ASP A 359 -31.20 -19.80 -17.06
N GLN A 360 -31.24 -20.56 -18.15
CA GLN A 360 -31.88 -20.12 -19.41
C GLN A 360 -33.35 -19.74 -19.18
N GLY A 361 -33.73 -18.52 -19.59
CA GLY A 361 -35.11 -18.05 -19.54
C GLY A 361 -35.66 -17.78 -18.14
N ARG A 362 -34.84 -17.84 -17.08
CA ARG A 362 -35.25 -17.47 -15.73
C ARG A 362 -34.79 -16.06 -15.35
N PRO A 363 -35.48 -15.39 -14.40
CA PRO A 363 -34.99 -14.14 -13.82
C PRO A 363 -33.61 -14.30 -13.21
N PRO A 364 -32.82 -13.21 -13.15
CA PRO A 364 -31.48 -13.29 -12.61
C PRO A 364 -31.52 -13.40 -11.09
N TYR A 365 -30.48 -14.01 -10.54
CA TYR A 365 -30.29 -14.20 -9.11
C TYR A 365 -28.83 -14.00 -8.72
N ILE A 366 -28.56 -13.89 -7.43
CA ILE A 366 -27.24 -13.50 -6.91
C ILE A 366 -26.47 -14.74 -6.50
N ILE A 367 -25.24 -14.88 -6.99
CA ILE A 367 -24.29 -15.92 -6.62
C ILE A 367 -22.98 -15.30 -6.12
N SER A 368 -22.21 -16.07 -5.36
CA SER A 368 -20.83 -15.79 -5.04
C SER A 368 -19.93 -16.95 -5.42
N GLU A 369 -18.69 -16.65 -5.79
CA GLU A 369 -17.63 -17.62 -6.00
C GLU A 369 -16.39 -17.20 -5.20
N ARG A 370 -15.65 -18.21 -4.75
CA ARG A 370 -14.40 -18.06 -4.00
C ARG A 370 -13.24 -18.60 -4.82
N PHE A 371 -12.10 -17.92 -4.80
CA PHE A 371 -10.88 -18.36 -5.47
C PHE A 371 -9.64 -17.77 -4.81
N THR A 372 -8.49 -18.41 -5.03
CA THR A 372 -7.18 -17.88 -4.58
C THR A 372 -6.27 -17.63 -5.78
N MET A 373 -5.31 -16.71 -5.64
CA MET A 373 -4.33 -16.47 -6.71
C MET A 373 -3.55 -17.73 -7.09
N ARG A 374 -3.18 -18.54 -6.08
CA ARG A 374 -2.48 -19.82 -6.30
C ARG A 374 -3.28 -20.75 -7.22
N GLU A 375 -4.56 -20.92 -6.94
CA GLU A 375 -5.46 -21.75 -7.74
C GLU A 375 -5.54 -21.23 -9.18
N LEU A 376 -5.76 -19.93 -9.36
CA LEU A 376 -5.87 -19.33 -10.68
C LEU A 376 -4.57 -19.44 -11.48
N ASP A 377 -3.41 -19.26 -10.85
CA ASP A 377 -2.10 -19.41 -11.47
C ASP A 377 -1.84 -20.85 -11.94
N GLU A 378 -2.17 -21.85 -11.11
CA GLU A 378 -2.03 -23.27 -11.47
C GLU A 378 -2.87 -23.62 -12.70
N LEU A 379 -4.06 -23.03 -12.84
CA LEU A 379 -4.93 -23.21 -14.00
C LEU A 379 -4.45 -22.43 -15.22
N ALA A 380 -4.04 -21.18 -15.03
CA ALA A 380 -3.57 -20.31 -16.11
C ALA A 380 -2.25 -20.82 -16.71
N SER A 381 -1.35 -21.36 -15.88
CA SER A 381 -0.11 -22.00 -16.35
C SER A 381 -0.39 -23.18 -17.26
N LYS A 382 -1.37 -24.04 -16.91
CA LYS A 382 -1.84 -25.13 -17.79
C LYS A 382 -2.45 -24.62 -19.09
N ALA A 383 -3.01 -23.40 -19.09
CA ALA A 383 -3.52 -22.72 -20.27
C ALA A 383 -2.43 -21.92 -21.04
N GLY A 384 -1.15 -22.03 -20.67
CA GLY A 384 -0.02 -21.42 -21.37
C GLY A 384 0.43 -20.06 -20.85
N ALA A 385 -0.06 -19.61 -19.68
CA ALA A 385 0.41 -18.37 -19.07
C ALA A 385 1.84 -18.52 -18.54
N VAL A 386 2.73 -17.62 -18.92
CA VAL A 386 4.08 -17.55 -18.34
C VAL A 386 4.01 -16.74 -17.05
N MET A 387 4.09 -17.45 -15.93
CA MET A 387 4.08 -16.84 -14.61
C MET A 387 5.41 -16.19 -14.27
N ALA A 388 5.37 -15.19 -13.38
CA ALA A 388 6.57 -14.73 -12.70
C ALA A 388 7.26 -15.91 -11.98
N PRO A 389 8.58 -15.85 -11.76
CA PRO A 389 9.25 -16.84 -10.93
C PRO A 389 8.56 -16.97 -9.58
N ALA A 390 8.46 -18.20 -9.06
CA ALA A 390 7.95 -18.43 -7.72
C ALA A 390 8.73 -17.58 -6.70
N PRO A 391 8.08 -17.02 -5.67
CA PRO A 391 8.77 -16.29 -4.62
C PRO A 391 9.81 -17.17 -3.91
N VAL A 392 10.90 -16.56 -3.42
CA VAL A 392 12.00 -17.26 -2.74
C VAL A 392 12.20 -16.68 -1.33
N GLY A 393 12.24 -17.55 -0.32
CA GLY A 393 12.46 -17.15 1.06
C GLY A 393 11.29 -16.38 1.68
N ALA A 394 11.56 -15.67 2.77
CA ALA A 394 10.59 -14.76 3.38
C ALA A 394 10.32 -13.57 2.46
N LEU A 395 9.08 -13.07 2.47
CA LEU A 395 8.64 -11.99 1.59
C LEU A 395 8.30 -10.73 2.39
N PRO A 396 8.55 -9.54 1.83
CA PRO A 396 8.04 -8.31 2.41
C PRO A 396 6.51 -8.30 2.37
N SER A 397 5.90 -7.78 3.43
CA SER A 397 4.51 -7.30 3.37
C SER A 397 4.39 -6.07 2.46
N ALA A 398 3.16 -5.74 2.04
CA ALA A 398 2.89 -4.52 1.28
C ALA A 398 3.40 -3.25 1.99
N SER A 399 3.29 -3.18 3.32
CA SER A 399 3.86 -2.08 4.11
C SER A 399 5.37 -2.01 4.05
N GLN A 400 6.05 -3.17 4.09
CA GLN A 400 7.50 -3.22 3.99
C GLN A 400 8.01 -2.87 2.60
N LEU A 401 7.26 -3.22 1.54
CA LEU A 401 7.54 -2.71 0.19
C LEU A 401 7.45 -1.18 0.16
N ALA A 402 6.33 -0.63 0.63
CA ALA A 402 6.12 0.83 0.67
C ALA A 402 7.09 1.57 1.62
N TRP A 403 7.69 0.85 2.57
CA TRP A 403 8.74 1.33 3.45
C TRP A 403 10.10 1.34 2.75
N HIS A 404 10.46 0.28 2.02
CA HIS A 404 11.67 0.25 1.19
C HIS A 404 11.69 1.38 0.14
N ASP A 405 10.52 1.73 -0.42
CA ASP A 405 10.38 2.87 -1.34
C ASP A 405 10.62 4.24 -0.67
N MET A 406 10.66 4.31 0.67
CA MET A 406 10.94 5.57 1.36
C MET A 406 12.41 5.95 1.27
N GLU A 407 13.32 4.98 1.34
CA GLU A 407 14.79 5.08 1.25
C GLU A 407 15.46 6.01 2.28
N PHE A 408 15.01 7.24 2.39
CA PHE A 408 15.60 8.30 3.19
C PHE A 408 14.51 9.12 3.90
N TYR A 409 14.61 9.21 5.22
CA TYR A 409 13.73 10.01 6.07
C TYR A 409 14.50 10.52 7.29
N GLY A 410 13.89 11.46 8.02
CA GLY A 410 14.56 12.16 9.11
C GLY A 410 14.05 11.76 10.50
N PHE A 411 14.90 11.96 11.50
CA PHE A 411 14.57 11.83 12.91
C PHE A 411 14.64 13.20 13.58
N ILE A 412 13.77 13.49 14.54
CA ILE A 412 13.76 14.72 15.32
C ILE A 412 13.85 14.34 16.81
N HIS A 413 15.03 14.54 17.40
CA HIS A 413 15.24 14.47 18.84
C HIS A 413 15.06 15.85 19.48
N PHE A 414 13.96 16.02 20.22
CA PHE A 414 13.63 17.29 20.86
C PHE A 414 12.79 17.09 22.13
N THR A 415 13.38 17.31 23.30
CA THR A 415 12.70 17.24 24.61
C THR A 415 13.32 18.25 25.57
N THR A 416 13.11 18.10 26.88
CA THR A 416 13.84 18.81 27.94
C THR A 416 15.38 18.65 27.82
N ASN A 417 15.87 17.60 27.16
CA ASN A 417 17.29 17.33 26.92
C ASN A 417 17.99 18.44 26.12
N THR A 418 17.32 19.00 25.10
CA THR A 418 17.80 20.15 24.32
C THR A 418 18.10 21.37 25.21
N PHE A 419 17.29 21.57 26.25
CA PHE A 419 17.41 22.71 27.17
C PHE A 419 18.40 22.45 28.29
N THR A 420 18.63 21.18 28.64
CA THR A 420 19.62 20.77 29.66
C THR A 420 20.99 20.47 29.11
N ASP A 421 21.17 20.48 27.78
CA ASP A 421 22.44 20.12 27.12
C ASP A 421 22.87 18.68 27.44
N LYS A 422 21.91 17.75 27.44
CA LYS A 422 22.16 16.31 27.69
C LYS A 422 21.70 15.48 26.51
N GLU A 423 22.38 14.35 26.30
CA GLU A 423 21.87 13.28 25.44
C GLU A 423 20.75 12.51 26.17
N TRP A 424 21.01 12.08 27.40
CA TRP A 424 20.06 11.33 28.22
C TRP A 424 19.71 12.09 29.52
N GLY A 425 18.53 12.70 29.58
CA GLY A 425 17.98 13.27 30.81
C GLY A 425 17.68 12.23 31.87
N TYR A 426 17.72 12.62 33.15
CA TYR A 426 17.53 11.71 34.28
C TYR A 426 16.06 11.50 34.67
N GLY A 427 15.14 12.24 34.06
CA GLY A 427 13.72 12.30 34.40
C GLY A 427 13.41 13.23 35.57
N ASP A 428 14.40 13.96 36.10
CA ASP A 428 14.22 14.97 37.15
C ASP A 428 14.16 16.40 36.60
N GLU A 429 14.22 16.55 35.28
CA GLU A 429 14.08 17.82 34.59
C GLU A 429 12.72 18.46 34.93
N SER A 430 12.74 19.75 35.31
CA SER A 430 11.47 20.47 35.50
C SER A 430 10.80 20.68 34.14
N PRO A 431 9.51 20.36 33.98
CA PRO A 431 8.74 20.71 32.77
C PRO A 431 8.86 22.18 32.35
N THR A 432 9.14 23.09 33.30
CA THR A 432 9.24 24.53 33.04
C THR A 432 10.44 24.93 32.19
N ILE A 433 11.47 24.07 32.09
CA ILE A 433 12.65 24.35 31.26
C ILE A 433 12.37 24.15 29.77
N PHE A 434 11.31 23.42 29.42
CA PHE A 434 10.87 23.25 28.05
C PHE A 434 10.16 24.55 27.61
N ALA A 435 10.95 25.47 27.07
CA ALA A 435 10.52 26.83 26.74
C ALA A 435 11.11 27.31 25.40
N PRO A 436 10.79 26.64 24.27
CA PRO A 436 11.29 27.07 22.97
C PRO A 436 10.74 28.46 22.62
N THR A 437 11.62 29.33 22.11
CA THR A 437 11.29 30.74 21.86
C THR A 437 10.70 31.00 20.47
N ALA A 438 10.90 30.09 19.52
CA ALA A 438 10.50 30.23 18.12
C ALA A 438 10.22 28.88 17.44
N LEU A 439 9.62 27.92 18.15
CA LEU A 439 9.33 26.58 17.61
C LEU A 439 8.50 26.70 16.32
N ASP A 440 9.01 26.12 15.24
CA ASP A 440 8.31 26.04 13.95
C ASP A 440 8.50 24.64 13.34
N THR A 441 7.55 23.73 13.58
CA THR A 441 7.55 22.38 13.00
C THR A 441 7.41 22.41 11.47
N ARG A 442 6.87 23.49 10.89
CA ARG A 442 6.83 23.66 9.43
C ARG A 442 8.22 23.93 8.88
N GLN A 443 9.11 24.57 9.63
CA GLN A 443 10.52 24.69 9.24
C GLN A 443 11.19 23.32 9.20
N TRP A 444 10.91 22.44 10.18
CA TRP A 444 11.45 21.08 10.20
C TRP A 444 10.99 20.29 8.97
N ALA A 445 9.68 20.30 8.68
CA ALA A 445 9.10 19.62 7.54
C ALA A 445 9.64 20.16 6.19
N ARG A 446 9.75 21.49 6.04
CA ARG A 446 10.34 22.10 4.83
C ARG A 446 11.80 21.68 4.63
N VAL A 447 12.62 21.71 5.70
CA VAL A 447 14.04 21.30 5.64
C VAL A 447 14.16 19.84 5.21
N ALA A 448 13.36 18.95 5.78
CA ALA A 448 13.36 17.53 5.44
C ALA A 448 12.96 17.29 3.97
N ARG A 449 11.85 17.91 3.51
CA ARG A 449 11.40 17.84 2.12
C ARG A 449 12.48 18.35 1.16
N ASP A 450 13.09 19.50 1.46
CA ASP A 450 14.14 20.09 0.62
C ASP A 450 15.40 19.21 0.57
N ALA A 451 15.72 18.50 1.66
CA ALA A 451 16.78 17.49 1.70
C ALA A 451 16.45 16.20 0.91
N GLY A 452 15.21 16.02 0.47
CA GLY A 452 14.75 14.84 -0.27
C GLY A 452 14.25 13.69 0.60
N MET A 453 13.90 13.96 1.86
CA MET A 453 13.32 12.96 2.77
C MET A 453 11.85 12.68 2.42
N ASN A 454 11.40 11.44 2.61
CA ASN A 454 10.01 11.00 2.37
C ASN A 454 9.14 10.96 3.64
N GLY A 455 9.73 11.21 4.81
CA GLY A 455 9.04 11.21 6.10
C GLY A 455 9.90 11.79 7.21
N LEU A 456 9.28 11.98 8.37
CA LEU A 456 9.94 12.35 9.61
C LEU A 456 9.42 11.51 10.78
N ILE A 457 10.30 11.16 11.71
CA ILE A 457 10.01 10.53 13.00
C ILE A 457 10.30 11.54 14.10
N LEU A 458 9.36 11.76 15.03
CA LEU A 458 9.55 12.64 16.19
C LEU A 458 9.67 11.83 17.47
N THR A 459 10.62 12.18 18.34
CA THR A 459 10.67 11.71 19.74
C THR A 459 9.51 12.27 20.56
N ALA A 460 8.32 11.67 20.45
CA ALA A 460 7.14 12.08 21.21
C ALA A 460 7.39 11.99 22.73
N LYS A 461 8.19 11.00 23.15
CA LYS A 461 8.76 10.86 24.50
C LYS A 461 10.13 10.19 24.41
N HIS A 462 11.17 10.80 24.97
CA HIS A 462 12.50 10.21 25.10
C HIS A 462 12.69 9.52 26.47
N HIS A 463 13.89 9.00 26.78
CA HIS A 463 14.16 8.28 28.04
C HIS A 463 13.90 9.10 29.30
N ASP A 464 14.01 10.44 29.23
CA ASP A 464 13.67 11.35 30.33
C ASP A 464 12.19 11.28 30.72
N GLY A 465 11.32 10.75 29.85
CA GLY A 465 9.91 10.53 30.13
C GLY A 465 9.02 11.74 29.84
N PHE A 466 9.57 12.87 29.39
CA PHE A 466 8.80 14.08 29.09
C PHE A 466 7.99 13.92 27.80
N CYS A 467 6.66 14.01 27.89
CA CYS A 467 5.79 13.89 26.72
C CYS A 467 5.59 15.23 25.99
N LEU A 468 5.80 15.21 24.67
CA LEU A 468 5.63 16.37 23.77
C LEU A 468 4.18 16.66 23.37
N TRP A 469 3.23 15.85 23.82
CA TRP A 469 1.80 16.05 23.65
C TRP A 469 1.11 16.10 25.02
N PRO A 470 -0.12 16.66 25.12
CA PRO A 470 -0.84 16.76 26.38
C PRO A 470 -1.46 15.42 26.79
N SER A 471 -0.62 14.40 27.06
CA SER A 471 -1.05 13.05 27.44
C SER A 471 -1.99 13.06 28.65
N ALA A 472 -3.05 12.27 28.62
CA ALA A 472 -3.97 12.10 29.75
C ALA A 472 -3.34 11.29 30.91
N PHE A 473 -2.23 10.59 30.65
CA PHE A 473 -1.65 9.62 31.58
C PHE A 473 -0.49 10.16 32.44
N THR A 474 0.01 11.37 32.16
CA THR A 474 1.10 11.97 32.93
C THR A 474 1.03 13.50 32.99
N GLU A 475 1.51 14.08 34.09
CA GLU A 475 1.74 15.52 34.23
C GLU A 475 3.15 15.94 33.78
N HIS A 476 4.06 14.98 33.61
CA HIS A 476 5.41 15.21 33.08
C HIS A 476 5.34 15.34 31.54
N SER A 477 4.71 16.41 31.09
CA SER A 477 4.44 16.69 29.68
C SER A 477 4.40 18.19 29.41
N VAL A 478 4.21 18.56 28.13
CA VAL A 478 4.00 19.95 27.69
C VAL A 478 2.88 20.68 28.44
N LYS A 479 1.90 19.98 29.04
CA LYS A 479 0.86 20.57 29.91
C LYS A 479 1.43 21.36 31.08
N ALA A 480 2.56 20.91 31.62
CA ALA A 480 3.23 21.54 32.76
C ALA A 480 4.36 22.49 32.35
N SER A 481 4.52 22.76 31.05
CA SER A 481 5.53 23.66 30.50
C SER A 481 4.95 25.04 30.14
N PRO A 482 5.77 26.09 30.05
CA PRO A 482 5.33 27.41 29.57
C PRO A 482 5.06 27.46 28.06
N TYR A 483 5.39 26.40 27.30
CA TYR A 483 5.12 26.37 25.87
C TYR A 483 3.61 26.52 25.59
N LYS A 484 3.24 27.61 24.91
CA LYS A 484 1.84 28.01 24.64
C LYS A 484 0.96 27.97 25.89
N ASP A 485 1.48 28.48 27.02
CA ASP A 485 0.78 28.55 28.31
C ASP A 485 0.24 27.18 28.78
N GLY A 486 1.01 26.12 28.54
CA GLY A 486 0.63 24.73 28.89
C GLY A 486 -0.42 24.12 27.96
N LYS A 487 -0.78 24.77 26.87
CA LYS A 487 -1.76 24.31 25.87
C LYS A 487 -1.10 23.84 24.56
N GLY A 488 0.22 23.75 24.53
CA GLY A 488 0.96 23.29 23.37
C GLY A 488 0.79 21.80 23.11
N ASP A 489 0.90 21.42 21.84
CA ASP A 489 0.92 20.04 21.38
C ASP A 489 1.90 19.93 20.21
N VAL A 490 3.15 19.58 20.52
CA VAL A 490 4.23 19.55 19.52
C VAL A 490 4.03 18.37 18.56
N VAL A 491 3.45 17.26 19.03
CA VAL A 491 3.16 16.09 18.18
C VAL A 491 2.09 16.44 17.14
N GLY A 492 1.01 17.10 17.56
CA GLY A 492 -0.03 17.58 16.64
C GLY A 492 0.49 18.59 15.62
N GLU A 493 1.30 19.57 16.06
CA GLU A 493 1.94 20.57 15.19
C GLU A 493 2.91 19.93 14.18
N PHE A 494 3.67 18.93 14.61
CA PHE A 494 4.58 18.16 13.77
C PHE A 494 3.83 17.33 12.72
N ALA A 495 2.82 16.56 13.13
CA ALA A 495 2.07 15.71 12.24
C ALA A 495 1.32 16.53 11.17
N ALA A 496 0.77 17.68 11.54
CA ALA A 496 0.15 18.61 10.61
C ALA A 496 1.15 19.23 9.62
N ALA A 497 2.34 19.61 10.09
CA ALA A 497 3.39 20.17 9.25
C ALA A 497 3.92 19.16 8.22
N CYS A 498 4.20 17.93 8.63
CA CYS A 498 4.65 16.86 7.74
C CYS A 498 3.62 16.60 6.61
N ARG A 499 2.35 16.46 6.97
CA ARG A 499 1.28 16.24 5.97
C ARG A 499 1.14 17.39 4.99
N ALA A 500 1.27 18.63 5.46
CA ALA A 500 1.23 19.81 4.59
C ALA A 500 2.40 19.83 3.58
N GLU A 501 3.52 19.20 3.89
CA GLU A 501 4.70 19.09 3.04
C GLU A 501 4.79 17.74 2.27
N GLY A 502 3.74 16.91 2.34
CA GLY A 502 3.70 15.59 1.69
C GLY A 502 4.59 14.52 2.33
N LEU A 503 5.05 14.74 3.57
CA LEU A 503 5.90 13.82 4.33
C LEU A 503 5.07 12.84 5.15
N LYS A 504 5.49 11.57 5.18
CA LYS A 504 4.92 10.57 6.10
C LYS A 504 5.31 10.88 7.55
N VAL A 505 4.44 10.52 8.50
CA VAL A 505 4.61 10.79 9.94
C VAL A 505 4.94 9.49 10.68
N GLY A 506 6.06 9.46 11.39
CA GLY A 506 6.41 8.41 12.34
C GLY A 506 6.59 9.00 13.74
N LEU A 507 6.49 8.15 14.75
CA LEU A 507 6.65 8.58 16.14
C LEU A 507 7.55 7.60 16.89
N TYR A 508 8.44 8.15 17.70
CA TYR A 508 9.23 7.43 18.67
C TYR A 508 8.61 7.60 20.06
N LEU A 509 8.45 6.48 20.77
CA LEU A 509 8.05 6.47 22.16
C LEU A 509 8.99 5.57 22.93
N SER A 510 9.87 6.17 23.76
CA SER A 510 10.83 5.42 24.54
C SER A 510 10.15 4.35 25.43
N PRO A 511 10.52 3.08 25.31
CA PRO A 511 10.13 2.06 26.28
C PRO A 511 10.68 2.35 27.66
N TRP A 512 11.96 2.75 27.76
CA TRP A 512 12.57 3.20 29.01
C TRP A 512 12.07 4.57 29.43
N ASP A 513 11.61 4.70 30.67
CA ASP A 513 11.09 5.96 31.20
C ASP A 513 11.69 6.22 32.57
N ARG A 514 12.62 7.17 32.61
CA ARG A 514 13.40 7.53 33.79
C ARG A 514 12.63 8.42 34.77
N ASN A 515 11.38 8.77 34.46
CA ASN A 515 10.51 9.58 35.33
C ASN A 515 9.39 8.74 35.98
N HIS A 516 8.76 7.83 35.25
CA HIS A 516 7.52 7.19 35.70
C HIS A 516 7.72 6.23 36.88
N ALA A 517 6.95 6.43 37.95
CA ALA A 517 7.08 5.70 39.22
C ALA A 517 6.88 4.18 39.09
N GLU A 518 6.11 3.73 38.09
CA GLU A 518 5.82 2.33 37.83
C GLU A 518 6.78 1.65 36.84
N TYR A 519 7.79 2.34 36.30
CA TYR A 519 8.78 1.70 35.41
C TYR A 519 9.40 0.46 36.08
N ALA A 520 9.61 -0.63 35.35
CA ALA A 520 9.98 -1.95 35.87
C ALA A 520 8.92 -2.65 36.74
N ARG A 521 7.65 -2.24 36.66
CA ARG A 521 6.48 -2.93 37.24
C ARG A 521 5.39 -3.16 36.19
N PRO A 522 4.49 -4.15 36.39
CA PRO A 522 3.46 -4.48 35.39
C PRO A 522 2.57 -3.29 34.98
N ALA A 523 2.24 -2.40 35.91
CA ALA A 523 1.38 -1.25 35.65
C ALA A 523 1.93 -0.28 34.59
N TYR A 524 3.25 -0.18 34.44
CA TYR A 524 3.84 0.70 33.42
C TYR A 524 3.65 0.19 31.99
N VAL A 525 3.52 -1.12 31.79
CA VAL A 525 3.25 -1.68 30.46
C VAL A 525 1.88 -1.25 29.95
N GLU A 526 0.89 -1.23 30.84
CA GLU A 526 -0.45 -0.70 30.53
C GLU A 526 -0.40 0.81 30.23
N TYR A 527 0.33 1.59 31.05
CA TYR A 527 0.59 3.00 30.79
C TYR A 527 1.22 3.23 29.40
N TYR A 528 2.27 2.48 29.06
CA TYR A 528 2.95 2.57 27.76
C TYR A 528 2.02 2.24 26.59
N ARG A 529 1.23 1.16 26.69
CA ARG A 529 0.21 0.79 25.68
C ARG A 529 -0.88 1.86 25.54
N ASN A 530 -1.27 2.49 26.64
CA ASN A 530 -2.25 3.58 26.62
C ASN A 530 -1.71 4.83 25.94
N GLN A 531 -0.43 5.19 26.14
CA GLN A 531 0.21 6.30 25.42
C GLN A 531 0.26 6.04 23.91
N TRP A 532 0.63 4.83 23.48
CA TRP A 532 0.54 4.47 22.06
C TRP A 532 -0.87 4.60 21.50
N ARG A 533 -1.90 4.20 22.27
CA ARG A 533 -3.30 4.36 21.87
C ARG A 533 -3.66 5.84 21.65
N GLU A 534 -3.22 6.74 22.53
CA GLU A 534 -3.39 8.19 22.30
C GLU A 534 -2.72 8.62 21.00
N LEU A 535 -1.46 8.24 20.80
CA LEU A 535 -0.68 8.67 19.65
C LEU A 535 -1.29 8.18 18.32
N ILE A 536 -1.69 6.91 18.25
CA ILE A 536 -2.30 6.29 17.07
C ILE A 536 -3.69 6.88 16.77
N SER A 537 -4.50 7.12 17.82
CA SER A 537 -5.90 7.54 17.62
C SER A 537 -6.03 9.03 17.30
N ASN A 538 -5.13 9.87 17.80
CA ASN A 538 -5.31 11.32 17.79
C ASN A 538 -4.56 12.03 16.67
N TYR A 539 -3.49 11.43 16.12
CA TYR A 539 -2.59 12.13 15.19
C TYR A 539 -2.63 11.61 13.77
N GLY A 540 -3.65 10.83 13.38
CA GLY A 540 -3.85 10.31 12.03
C GLY A 540 -2.88 9.18 11.65
N PRO A 541 -2.83 8.76 10.37
CA PRO A 541 -2.02 7.63 9.94
C PRO A 541 -0.52 7.84 10.23
N LEU A 542 0.11 6.81 10.78
CA LEU A 542 1.54 6.74 11.06
C LEU A 542 2.18 5.69 10.13
N PHE A 543 3.35 6.00 9.56
CA PHE A 543 4.08 5.02 8.74
C PHE A 543 4.97 4.13 9.61
N GLU A 544 5.48 4.66 10.74
CA GLU A 544 6.40 3.93 11.60
C GLU A 544 6.24 4.28 13.09
N LEU A 545 6.30 3.25 13.95
CA LEU A 545 6.39 3.34 15.40
C LEU A 545 7.79 2.89 15.82
N TRP A 546 8.58 3.80 16.37
CA TRP A 546 9.97 3.54 16.73
C TRP A 546 10.08 3.16 18.21
N GLN A 547 10.46 1.90 18.48
CA GLN A 547 10.59 1.33 19.81
C GLN A 547 12.05 1.01 20.12
N ASP A 548 12.65 1.78 21.03
CA ASP A 548 14.06 1.67 21.40
C ASP A 548 14.43 0.38 22.17
N GLY A 549 15.64 -0.11 21.96
CA GLY A 549 16.27 -1.20 22.71
C GLY A 549 16.94 -0.77 24.02
N ALA A 550 17.15 0.53 24.26
CA ALA A 550 17.71 1.04 25.50
C ALA A 550 16.73 0.81 26.67
N ASN A 551 17.18 0.06 27.69
CA ASN A 551 16.33 -0.48 28.73
C ASN A 551 17.05 -0.61 30.08
N GLY A 552 16.47 -0.02 31.12
CA GLY A 552 16.91 -0.17 32.50
C GLY A 552 18.19 0.59 32.82
N GLY A 553 18.26 1.13 34.04
CA GLY A 553 19.38 1.95 34.48
C GLY A 553 19.00 2.90 35.60
N ASP A 554 19.90 3.83 35.87
CA ASP A 554 19.68 4.94 36.79
C ASP A 554 18.60 5.90 36.27
N GLY A 555 17.80 6.47 37.16
CA GLY A 555 16.74 7.41 36.79
C GLY A 555 16.11 8.06 38.03
N PHE A 556 15.18 8.98 37.81
CA PHE A 556 14.41 9.67 38.83
C PHE A 556 12.96 9.16 38.88
N TYR A 557 12.81 7.87 39.15
CA TYR A 557 11.52 7.18 39.07
C TYR A 557 10.59 7.61 40.22
N GLY A 558 9.52 8.34 39.88
CA GLY A 558 8.49 8.74 40.83
C GLY A 558 9.00 9.60 41.99
N GLY A 559 10.02 10.43 41.74
CA GLY A 559 10.61 11.31 42.76
C GLY A 559 11.82 10.74 43.49
N LYS A 560 12.36 9.59 43.07
CA LYS A 560 13.50 8.92 43.72
C LYS A 560 14.61 8.62 42.73
N ARG A 561 15.84 8.99 43.09
CA ARG A 561 17.05 8.59 42.34
C ARG A 561 17.42 7.16 42.68
N GLU A 562 17.22 6.25 41.74
CA GLU A 562 17.53 4.82 41.91
C GLU A 562 17.83 4.17 40.57
N SER A 563 18.30 2.92 40.59
CA SER A 563 18.53 2.11 39.39
C SER A 563 17.49 0.99 39.32
N ARG A 564 16.89 0.79 38.14
CA ARG A 564 15.89 -0.24 37.88
C ARG A 564 16.29 -1.10 36.70
N GLN A 565 16.05 -2.40 36.80
CA GLN A 565 16.29 -3.37 35.72
C GLN A 565 14.99 -4.08 35.38
N ILE A 566 14.86 -4.47 34.12
CA ILE A 566 13.72 -5.24 33.60
C ILE A 566 14.21 -6.50 32.92
N ASP A 567 13.36 -7.51 32.88
CA ASP A 567 13.51 -8.62 31.95
C ASP A 567 13.10 -8.13 30.55
N ARG A 568 14.08 -7.84 29.69
CA ARG A 568 13.87 -7.27 28.35
C ARG A 568 13.01 -8.16 27.45
N THR A 569 13.00 -9.47 27.73
CA THR A 569 12.26 -10.47 26.97
C THR A 569 10.78 -10.49 27.35
N ASN A 570 10.49 -10.47 28.65
CA ASN A 570 9.13 -10.73 29.15
C ASN A 570 8.39 -9.47 29.62
N TYR A 571 9.09 -8.42 30.04
CA TYR A 571 8.48 -7.28 30.74
C TYR A 571 7.40 -6.57 29.92
N TYR A 572 7.68 -6.24 28.65
CA TYR A 572 6.74 -5.52 27.79
C TYR A 572 5.73 -6.42 27.09
N ASP A 573 5.91 -7.74 27.13
CA ASP A 573 5.13 -8.68 26.34
C ASP A 573 5.02 -8.19 24.88
N TRP A 574 6.18 -8.02 24.25
CA TRP A 574 6.33 -7.45 22.91
C TRP A 574 5.42 -8.10 21.86
N PRO A 575 5.23 -9.45 21.83
CA PRO A 575 4.33 -10.07 20.87
C PRO A 575 2.89 -9.56 20.98
N SER A 576 2.33 -9.49 22.19
CA SER A 576 0.97 -9.01 22.41
C SER A 576 0.86 -7.50 22.18
N THR A 577 1.85 -6.74 22.67
CA THR A 577 1.93 -5.28 22.48
C THR A 577 1.93 -4.94 20.99
N ASN A 578 2.86 -5.50 20.21
CA ASN A 578 3.01 -5.17 18.80
C ASN A 578 1.81 -5.66 17.96
N LYS A 579 1.24 -6.82 18.29
CA LYS A 579 -0.01 -7.28 17.67
C LYS A 579 -1.13 -6.26 17.87
N SER A 580 -1.34 -5.80 19.11
CA SER A 580 -2.38 -4.82 19.42
C SER A 580 -2.14 -3.47 18.71
N LEU A 581 -0.89 -3.03 18.58
CA LEU A 581 -0.55 -1.80 17.85
C LEU A 581 -0.84 -1.92 16.35
N MET A 582 -0.44 -3.04 15.72
CA MET A 582 -0.73 -3.29 14.29
C MET A 582 -2.23 -3.45 14.00
N GLU A 583 -3.02 -3.99 14.94
CA GLU A 583 -4.48 -4.05 14.83
C GLU A 583 -5.14 -2.66 14.92
N GLN A 584 -4.55 -1.75 15.70
CA GLN A 584 -5.00 -0.36 15.85
C GLN A 584 -4.55 0.55 14.70
N SER A 585 -3.36 0.28 14.12
CA SER A 585 -2.80 1.02 12.99
C SER A 585 -2.38 0.05 11.87
N PRO A 586 -3.33 -0.52 11.10
CA PRO A 586 -3.03 -1.48 10.05
C PRO A 586 -2.03 -0.92 9.04
N GLY A 587 -0.98 -1.69 8.77
CA GLY A 587 0.05 -1.34 7.80
C GLY A 587 1.19 -0.46 8.33
N VAL A 588 1.21 -0.14 9.62
CA VAL A 588 2.34 0.56 10.25
C VAL A 588 3.58 -0.34 10.35
N ILE A 589 4.76 0.24 10.15
CA ILE A 589 6.04 -0.41 10.45
C ILE A 589 6.34 -0.25 11.94
N ILE A 590 6.75 -1.32 12.61
CA ILE A 590 7.26 -1.23 13.97
C ILE A 590 8.77 -1.48 13.89
N PHE A 591 9.54 -0.43 14.17
CA PHE A 591 10.98 -0.54 14.35
C PHE A 591 11.28 -1.07 15.76
N SER A 592 12.25 -1.98 15.84
CA SER A 592 13.06 -2.21 17.03
C SER A 592 14.41 -2.80 16.62
N ASP A 593 15.28 -3.13 17.57
CA ASP A 593 16.54 -3.86 17.33
C ASP A 593 16.36 -5.07 16.39
N ALA A 594 15.20 -5.73 16.43
CA ALA A 594 14.94 -6.95 15.67
C ALA A 594 13.55 -7.04 15.00
N GLY A 595 12.83 -5.93 14.82
CA GLY A 595 11.51 -5.93 14.16
C GLY A 595 10.31 -5.82 15.10
N PRO A 596 9.09 -6.19 14.65
CA PRO A 596 8.80 -7.06 13.52
C PRO A 596 8.75 -6.37 12.14
N GLY A 597 8.69 -5.03 12.08
CA GLY A 597 8.56 -4.30 10.80
C GLY A 597 9.89 -4.11 10.09
N CYS A 598 10.82 -3.42 10.76
CA CYS A 598 12.21 -3.22 10.34
C CYS A 598 13.14 -3.35 11.55
N ARG A 599 14.42 -3.59 11.29
CA ARG A 599 15.44 -3.83 12.32
C ARG A 599 16.52 -2.77 12.30
N TRP A 600 17.07 -2.51 13.48
CA TRP A 600 18.28 -1.72 13.65
C TRP A 600 19.44 -2.30 12.83
N VAL A 601 20.31 -1.44 12.29
CA VAL A 601 21.52 -1.87 11.58
C VAL A 601 22.59 -2.44 12.51
N GLY A 602 22.56 -2.15 13.81
CA GLY A 602 23.58 -2.61 14.76
C GLY A 602 24.68 -1.57 15.07
N ASN A 603 24.56 -0.34 14.54
CA ASN A 603 25.43 0.78 14.85
C ASN A 603 24.72 2.12 14.58
N GLU A 604 25.17 3.19 15.24
CA GLU A 604 24.66 4.56 15.02
C GLU A 604 25.64 5.40 14.17
N SER A 605 26.58 4.75 13.47
CA SER A 605 27.59 5.44 12.66
C SER A 605 27.13 5.70 11.23
N GLY A 606 26.00 5.13 10.81
CA GLY A 606 25.41 5.36 9.50
C GLY A 606 25.83 4.36 8.41
N PHE A 607 26.25 3.14 8.76
CA PHE A 607 26.77 2.16 7.80
C PHE A 607 26.07 0.81 7.91
N SER A 608 25.46 0.35 6.83
CA SER A 608 25.03 -1.06 6.67
C SER A 608 26.18 -1.93 6.15
N ASP A 609 26.04 -3.25 6.22
CA ASP A 609 27.03 -4.20 5.67
C ASP A 609 26.99 -4.23 4.13
N GLU A 610 28.14 -4.56 3.51
CA GLU A 610 28.20 -4.70 2.05
C GLU A 610 27.35 -5.87 1.53
N GLU A 611 27.30 -6.96 2.29
CA GLU A 611 26.31 -8.01 2.14
C GLU A 611 25.15 -7.68 3.08
N SER A 612 23.99 -7.33 2.54
CA SER A 612 22.81 -6.93 3.32
C SER A 612 21.57 -7.68 2.85
N TRP A 613 21.28 -8.78 3.55
CA TRP A 613 20.04 -9.53 3.42
C TRP A 613 18.94 -8.84 4.23
N GLN A 614 17.83 -8.54 3.57
CA GLN A 614 16.62 -8.00 4.23
C GLN A 614 15.86 -9.07 5.00
N THR A 615 16.32 -10.33 4.91
CA THR A 615 15.83 -11.47 5.69
C THR A 615 16.70 -11.75 6.90
N ILE A 616 16.09 -12.22 7.99
CA ILE A 616 16.78 -12.62 9.22
C ILE A 616 16.01 -13.74 9.94
N ASN A 617 16.70 -14.57 10.73
CA ASN A 617 16.07 -15.55 11.60
C ASN A 617 15.72 -14.93 12.95
N ALA A 618 14.57 -14.25 13.02
CA ALA A 618 14.13 -13.46 14.18
C ALA A 618 13.70 -14.27 15.42
N GLY A 619 13.83 -15.59 15.42
CA GLY A 619 13.38 -16.46 16.51
C GLY A 619 14.08 -16.12 17.83
N GLY A 620 13.34 -15.54 18.78
CA GLY A 620 13.86 -15.18 20.10
C GLY A 620 14.63 -13.87 20.16
N MET A 621 14.56 -13.03 19.12
CA MET A 621 15.13 -11.67 19.15
C MET A 621 14.12 -10.69 19.76
N TYR A 622 14.58 -9.86 20.70
CA TYR A 622 13.76 -8.88 21.41
C TYR A 622 14.48 -7.52 21.48
N PRO A 623 13.73 -6.40 21.57
CA PRO A 623 14.30 -5.08 21.79
C PRO A 623 15.25 -5.07 23.00
N GLY A 624 16.45 -4.52 22.81
CA GLY A 624 17.49 -4.41 23.84
C GLY A 624 18.33 -5.65 24.04
N VAL A 625 18.24 -6.66 23.16
CA VAL A 625 19.13 -7.82 23.16
C VAL A 625 20.14 -7.66 22.03
N SER A 626 21.44 -7.85 22.34
CA SER A 626 22.51 -7.70 21.35
C SER A 626 22.51 -8.85 20.34
N HIS A 627 22.69 -8.52 19.06
CA HIS A 627 22.83 -9.50 17.97
C HIS A 627 23.98 -9.07 17.04
N ASP A 628 24.76 -10.04 16.54
CA ASP A 628 26.04 -9.81 15.85
C ASP A 628 25.94 -9.75 14.31
N HIS A 629 24.73 -9.85 13.76
CA HIS A 629 24.49 -9.93 12.32
C HIS A 629 23.29 -9.09 11.86
N LEU A 630 22.92 -8.04 12.61
CA LEU A 630 21.77 -7.20 12.26
C LEU A 630 21.97 -6.49 10.91
N ALA A 631 23.12 -5.86 10.66
CA ALA A 631 23.43 -5.22 9.38
C ALA A 631 23.39 -6.22 8.21
N ARG A 632 24.10 -7.36 8.35
CA ARG A 632 24.19 -8.39 7.32
C ARG A 632 22.87 -9.12 7.05
N GLY A 633 22.13 -9.44 8.11
CA GLY A 633 21.02 -10.39 8.07
C GLY A 633 21.47 -11.82 7.77
N ASP A 634 20.48 -12.65 7.43
CA ASP A 634 20.67 -14.06 7.10
C ASP A 634 20.20 -14.34 5.67
N LYS A 635 21.11 -14.93 4.87
CA LYS A 635 20.76 -15.51 3.58
C LYS A 635 19.68 -16.59 3.77
N GLY A 636 18.51 -16.40 3.16
CA GLY A 636 17.38 -17.32 3.30
C GLY A 636 16.74 -17.31 4.69
N GLY A 637 16.89 -16.22 5.44
CA GLY A 637 16.25 -16.04 6.74
C GLY A 637 14.72 -16.21 6.69
N SER A 638 14.16 -16.68 7.80
CA SER A 638 12.74 -17.04 7.92
C SER A 638 11.78 -15.85 7.98
N HIS A 639 12.28 -14.63 8.23
CA HIS A 639 11.47 -13.42 8.36
C HIS A 639 12.03 -12.32 7.47
N TRP A 640 11.15 -11.54 6.83
CA TRP A 640 11.55 -10.30 6.17
C TRP A 640 11.45 -9.17 7.19
N ILE A 641 12.59 -8.59 7.57
CA ILE A 641 12.67 -7.49 8.54
C ILE A 641 13.77 -6.57 8.03
N GLY A 642 13.43 -5.58 7.19
CA GLY A 642 14.42 -4.76 6.48
C GLY A 642 15.33 -3.95 7.40
N VAL A 643 16.50 -3.55 6.90
CA VAL A 643 17.52 -2.81 7.68
C VAL A 643 17.24 -1.32 7.66
N GLU A 644 17.14 -0.71 8.84
CA GLU A 644 17.16 0.74 9.02
C GLU A 644 18.52 1.17 9.58
N VAL A 645 19.14 2.13 8.91
CA VAL A 645 20.40 2.76 9.31
C VAL A 645 20.09 4.11 9.95
N ASP A 646 20.21 4.17 11.26
CA ASP A 646 20.02 5.39 12.03
C ASP A 646 21.36 6.07 12.33
N VAL A 647 21.39 7.40 12.19
CA VAL A 647 22.60 8.19 12.47
C VAL A 647 22.21 9.66 12.65
N SER A 648 22.91 10.38 13.52
CA SER A 648 22.74 11.83 13.66
C SER A 648 23.56 12.62 12.64
N ILE A 649 23.06 13.77 12.19
CA ILE A 649 23.86 14.74 11.42
C ILE A 649 25.01 15.33 12.27
N ARG A 650 24.90 15.23 13.60
CA ARG A 650 25.89 15.65 14.60
C ARG A 650 26.50 14.45 15.31
N PRO A 651 27.48 14.64 16.22
CA PRO A 651 27.92 13.57 17.12
C PRO A 651 26.83 13.13 18.11
N GLY A 652 26.06 14.06 18.70
CA GLY A 652 24.93 13.75 19.57
C GLY A 652 23.59 13.65 18.83
N TRP A 653 22.60 13.02 19.46
CA TRP A 653 21.22 12.97 18.99
C TRP A 653 20.48 14.26 19.31
N PHE A 654 20.73 14.90 20.45
CA PHE A 654 20.14 16.19 20.79
C PHE A 654 21.03 17.35 20.31
N TYR A 655 20.45 18.56 20.24
CA TYR A 655 21.23 19.72 19.86
C TYR A 655 22.16 20.15 20.99
N HIS A 656 23.45 20.22 20.67
CA HIS A 656 24.50 20.78 21.50
C HIS A 656 25.21 21.90 20.73
N ALA A 657 25.25 23.11 21.30
CA ALA A 657 25.93 24.24 20.66
C ALA A 657 27.44 23.99 20.48
N SER A 658 28.04 23.16 21.33
CA SER A 658 29.44 22.71 21.21
C SER A 658 29.71 21.85 19.97
N GLU A 659 28.66 21.40 19.28
CA GLU A 659 28.73 20.53 18.09
C GLU A 659 28.52 21.28 16.78
N ASP A 660 28.29 22.59 16.84
CA ASP A 660 28.06 23.43 15.68
C ASP A 660 29.24 23.47 14.69
N THR A 661 30.44 23.05 15.11
CA THR A 661 31.62 22.89 14.22
C THR A 661 31.88 21.43 13.85
N ARG A 662 31.00 20.51 14.26
CA ARG A 662 31.10 19.06 14.10
C ARG A 662 29.90 18.47 13.34
N VAL A 663 29.07 19.33 12.74
CA VAL A 663 28.04 18.91 11.78
C VAL A 663 28.72 18.16 10.64
N LYS A 664 28.21 16.97 10.31
CA LYS A 664 28.74 16.17 9.19
C LYS A 664 28.68 16.99 7.91
N THR A 665 29.74 16.95 7.12
CA THR A 665 29.85 17.66 5.83
C THR A 665 28.95 17.01 4.76
N PRO A 666 28.62 17.73 3.68
CA PRO A 666 27.89 17.17 2.54
C PRO A 666 28.46 15.84 2.02
N ALA A 667 29.78 15.75 1.87
CA ALA A 667 30.44 14.53 1.37
C ALA A 667 30.28 13.35 2.33
N GLN A 668 30.42 13.58 3.64
CA GLN A 668 30.20 12.53 4.65
C GLN A 668 28.76 12.03 4.66
N LEU A 669 27.78 12.93 4.47
CA LEU A 669 26.38 12.55 4.38
C LEU A 669 26.08 11.74 3.10
N VAL A 670 26.72 12.09 1.98
CA VAL A 670 26.64 11.31 0.74
C VAL A 670 27.26 9.91 0.93
N ASP A 671 28.41 9.80 1.62
CA ASP A 671 29.03 8.52 1.91
C ASP A 671 28.13 7.62 2.78
N ILE A 672 27.50 8.19 3.80
CA ILE A 672 26.49 7.51 4.63
C ILE A 672 25.30 7.06 3.77
N TRP A 673 24.80 7.91 2.88
CA TRP A 673 23.69 7.57 2.00
C TRP A 673 24.03 6.38 1.07
N TYR A 674 25.23 6.35 0.48
CA TYR A 674 25.70 5.20 -0.29
C TYR A 674 25.93 3.95 0.56
N ALA A 675 26.31 4.11 1.83
CA ALA A 675 26.49 2.99 2.77
C ALA A 675 25.19 2.50 3.43
N SER A 676 24.05 3.13 3.14
CA SER A 676 22.72 2.77 3.63
C SER A 676 21.79 2.47 2.46
N VAL A 677 21.21 3.50 1.84
CA VAL A 677 20.35 3.42 0.64
C VAL A 677 21.06 2.70 -0.50
N GLY A 678 22.35 3.00 -0.71
CA GLY A 678 23.16 2.32 -1.71
C GLY A 678 23.40 0.83 -1.45
N ARG A 679 23.05 0.31 -0.26
CA ARG A 679 23.16 -1.10 0.14
C ARG A 679 21.80 -1.76 0.41
N GLY A 680 20.70 -1.09 0.05
CA GLY A 680 19.35 -1.64 0.14
C GLY A 680 18.70 -1.50 1.51
N ALA A 681 19.27 -0.64 2.37
CA ALA A 681 18.73 -0.27 3.66
C ALA A 681 18.08 1.12 3.60
N ASN A 682 17.17 1.43 4.50
CA ASN A 682 16.67 2.79 4.66
C ASN A 682 17.62 3.61 5.55
N LEU A 683 17.72 4.91 5.29
CA LEU A 683 18.47 5.87 6.09
C LEU A 683 17.53 6.74 6.92
N LEU A 684 17.68 6.67 8.24
CA LEU A 684 17.06 7.55 9.23
C LEU A 684 18.11 8.55 9.74
N LEU A 685 18.09 9.78 9.20
CA LEU A 685 19.06 10.83 9.57
C LEU A 685 18.47 11.79 10.61
N ASN A 686 19.05 11.86 11.80
CA ASN A 686 18.57 12.76 12.85
C ASN A 686 18.98 14.22 12.61
N LEU A 687 18.01 15.12 12.79
CA LEU A 687 18.08 16.57 12.66
C LEU A 687 17.59 17.23 13.97
N PRO A 688 18.48 17.53 14.92
CA PRO A 688 18.04 18.03 16.23
C PRO A 688 17.71 19.53 16.19
N PRO A 689 16.48 19.95 16.55
CA PRO A 689 16.17 21.34 16.74
C PRO A 689 16.94 21.93 17.92
N ASP A 690 17.38 23.19 17.79
CA ASP A 690 18.05 23.91 18.85
C ASP A 690 17.08 24.45 19.91
N ARG A 691 17.58 25.20 20.89
CA ARG A 691 16.77 25.76 21.99
C ARG A 691 15.72 26.78 21.54
N ARG A 692 15.80 27.31 20.33
CA ARG A 692 14.72 28.13 19.73
C ARG A 692 13.55 27.24 19.30
N GLY A 693 13.81 25.97 18.99
CA GLY A 693 12.87 25.03 18.37
C GLY A 693 12.98 25.01 16.85
N LEU A 694 14.17 25.28 16.29
CA LEU A 694 14.46 25.32 14.85
C LEU A 694 15.61 24.38 14.51
N ILE A 695 15.58 23.77 13.32
CA ILE A 695 16.78 23.11 12.79
C ILE A 695 17.82 24.19 12.51
N ASN A 696 19.01 24.04 13.10
CA ASN A 696 20.08 25.03 13.04
C ASN A 696 20.58 25.22 11.61
N GLU A 697 20.98 26.44 11.29
CA GLU A 697 21.28 26.89 9.93
C GLU A 697 22.46 26.11 9.31
N LYS A 698 23.39 25.60 10.13
CA LYS A 698 24.55 24.80 9.66
C LYS A 698 24.14 23.40 9.21
N ASP A 699 23.18 22.80 9.89
CA ASP A 699 22.57 21.51 9.53
C ASP A 699 21.84 21.66 8.20
N VAL A 700 21.07 22.74 8.04
CA VAL A 700 20.36 23.08 6.79
C VAL A 700 21.34 23.28 5.63
N GLU A 701 22.47 23.98 5.86
CA GLU A 701 23.51 24.17 4.84
C GLU A 701 24.14 22.84 4.39
N SER A 702 24.46 21.96 5.35
CA SER A 702 25.03 20.65 5.03
C SER A 702 24.07 19.76 4.24
N LEU A 703 22.80 19.72 4.65
CA LEU A 703 21.74 18.99 3.93
C LEU A 703 21.55 19.52 2.51
N ARG A 704 21.59 20.84 2.31
CA ARG A 704 21.52 21.44 0.96
C ARG A 704 22.70 21.01 0.11
N GLY A 705 23.91 20.96 0.68
CA GLY A 705 25.09 20.46 -0.02
C GLY A 705 24.97 18.99 -0.41
N MET A 706 24.51 18.13 0.50
CA MET A 706 24.23 16.72 0.21
C MET A 706 23.22 16.59 -0.93
N ARG A 707 22.10 17.33 -0.85
CA ARG A 707 21.06 17.32 -1.87
C ARG A 707 21.59 17.72 -3.24
N ALA A 708 22.43 18.76 -3.31
CA ALA A 708 23.03 19.21 -4.56
C ALA A 708 23.91 18.12 -5.22
N ILE A 709 24.66 17.35 -4.42
CA ILE A 709 25.50 16.25 -4.93
C ILE A 709 24.63 15.10 -5.47
N LEU A 710 23.59 14.71 -4.72
CA LEU A 710 22.68 13.63 -5.13
C LEU A 710 21.89 14.03 -6.38
N ASP A 711 21.36 15.26 -6.44
CA ASP A 711 20.65 15.78 -7.62
C ASP A 711 21.57 15.80 -8.84
N ALA A 712 22.80 16.30 -8.70
CA ALA A 712 23.77 16.29 -9.80
C ALA A 712 24.01 14.86 -10.31
N THR A 713 24.19 13.90 -9.39
CA THR A 713 24.45 12.50 -9.71
C THR A 713 23.29 11.84 -10.46
N PHE A 714 22.06 12.01 -9.97
CA PHE A 714 20.89 11.28 -10.48
C PHE A 714 20.03 12.08 -11.47
N SER A 715 20.45 13.30 -11.83
CA SER A 715 19.74 14.18 -12.78
C SER A 715 19.51 13.56 -14.16
N LYS A 716 20.39 12.66 -14.60
CA LYS A 716 20.29 11.98 -15.90
C LYS A 716 20.68 10.51 -15.79
N ASN A 717 19.72 9.63 -16.01
CA ASN A 717 20.01 8.21 -16.28
C ASN A 717 20.52 8.07 -17.72
N LEU A 718 21.81 7.78 -17.88
CA LEU A 718 22.47 7.63 -19.17
C LEU A 718 21.98 6.40 -19.94
N ALA A 719 21.36 5.43 -19.24
CA ALA A 719 20.80 4.23 -19.83
C ALA A 719 19.35 4.37 -20.31
N ALA A 720 18.66 5.48 -20.01
CA ALA A 720 17.22 5.62 -20.26
C ALA A 720 16.82 5.48 -21.73
N ASP A 721 17.61 6.05 -22.65
CA ASP A 721 17.39 5.96 -24.10
C ASP A 721 18.19 4.82 -24.75
N GLY A 722 18.72 3.90 -23.93
CA GLY A 722 19.53 2.78 -24.37
C GLY A 722 18.71 1.59 -24.87
N ALA A 723 19.42 0.52 -25.24
CA ALA A 723 18.82 -0.78 -25.56
C ALA A 723 19.45 -1.86 -24.69
N ALA A 724 18.61 -2.76 -24.15
CA ALA A 724 19.06 -3.88 -23.33
C ALA A 724 18.90 -5.22 -24.06
N ARG A 725 19.87 -6.11 -23.86
CA ARG A 725 19.81 -7.52 -24.24
C ARG A 725 20.24 -8.39 -23.06
N ALA A 726 19.73 -9.61 -22.98
CA ALA A 726 20.11 -10.54 -21.93
C ALA A 726 20.63 -11.86 -22.50
N SER A 727 21.46 -12.56 -21.72
CA SER A 727 21.95 -13.90 -22.07
C SER A 727 20.87 -14.98 -22.00
N GLU A 728 19.79 -14.72 -21.25
CA GLU A 728 18.66 -15.60 -21.03
C GLU A 728 17.40 -14.77 -20.80
N ILE A 729 16.25 -15.22 -21.29
CA ILE A 729 14.94 -14.61 -21.03
C ILE A 729 13.96 -15.71 -20.67
N ARG A 730 13.28 -15.54 -19.52
CA ARG A 730 11.90 -15.94 -19.22
C ARG A 730 11.16 -16.87 -20.18
N ASN A 731 11.55 -18.13 -20.42
CA ASN A 731 10.90 -18.97 -21.44
C ASN A 731 10.75 -18.29 -22.83
N GLY A 732 11.66 -17.37 -23.18
CA GLY A 732 11.57 -16.53 -24.38
C GLY A 732 10.39 -15.55 -24.41
N ASN A 733 9.81 -15.21 -23.26
CA ASN A 733 8.61 -14.36 -23.17
C ASN A 733 8.98 -12.89 -22.92
N ASP A 734 8.45 -12.00 -23.76
CA ASP A 734 8.70 -10.55 -23.72
C ASP A 734 8.27 -9.88 -22.40
N ARG A 735 7.36 -10.50 -21.64
CA ARG A 735 6.99 -10.03 -20.28
C ARG A 735 8.20 -9.98 -19.33
N PHE A 736 9.26 -10.75 -19.61
CA PHE A 736 10.49 -10.78 -18.82
C PHE A 736 11.72 -10.36 -19.64
N ALA A 737 11.52 -9.54 -20.68
CA ALA A 737 12.58 -9.07 -21.55
C ALA A 737 13.61 -8.21 -20.82
N ALA A 738 14.81 -8.14 -21.39
CA ALA A 738 15.90 -7.31 -20.86
C ALA A 738 15.54 -5.82 -20.81
N ALA A 739 14.73 -5.32 -21.76
CA ALA A 739 14.32 -3.91 -21.82
C ALA A 739 13.55 -3.43 -20.58
N ASN A 740 12.94 -4.35 -19.83
CA ASN A 740 12.19 -4.04 -18.62
C ASN A 740 13.04 -3.45 -17.50
N VAL A 741 14.37 -3.54 -17.56
CA VAL A 741 15.24 -2.91 -16.54
C VAL A 741 15.47 -1.42 -16.79
N LEU A 742 15.06 -0.92 -17.96
CA LEU A 742 15.27 0.47 -18.41
C LEU A 742 13.98 1.28 -18.46
N ASP A 743 12.83 0.66 -18.25
CA ASP A 743 11.52 1.26 -18.49
C ASP A 743 10.94 2.02 -17.28
N HIS A 744 11.72 2.10 -16.19
CA HIS A 744 11.40 2.81 -14.96
C HIS A 744 10.11 2.34 -14.27
N ASP A 745 9.77 1.06 -14.45
CA ASP A 745 8.53 0.52 -13.92
C ASP A 745 8.78 -0.64 -12.95
N PRO A 746 8.49 -0.46 -11.65
CA PRO A 746 8.77 -1.46 -10.64
C PRO A 746 7.91 -2.73 -10.80
N GLY A 747 6.84 -2.67 -11.61
CA GLY A 747 5.96 -3.81 -11.90
C GLY A 747 6.43 -4.70 -13.04
N THR A 748 7.49 -4.31 -13.76
CA THR A 748 8.15 -5.09 -14.81
C THR A 748 9.55 -5.50 -14.37
N ALA A 749 10.04 -6.61 -14.91
CA ALA A 749 11.38 -7.08 -14.60
C ALA A 749 11.93 -7.94 -15.72
N TRP A 750 13.24 -8.00 -15.82
CA TRP A 750 13.94 -9.10 -16.47
C TRP A 750 14.02 -10.30 -15.51
N SER A 751 13.85 -11.52 -16.05
CA SER A 751 14.08 -12.75 -15.31
C SER A 751 14.56 -13.87 -16.22
N THR A 752 15.29 -14.81 -15.63
CA THR A 752 15.66 -16.08 -16.28
C THR A 752 14.60 -17.16 -16.09
N SER A 753 14.74 -18.26 -16.83
CA SER A 753 13.91 -19.46 -16.74
C SER A 753 14.14 -20.22 -15.43
N ASP A 754 13.17 -21.06 -15.03
CA ASP A 754 13.30 -21.83 -13.79
C ASP A 754 14.55 -22.73 -13.81
N GLY A 755 15.28 -22.76 -12.69
CA GLY A 755 16.55 -23.49 -12.56
C GLY A 755 17.79 -22.73 -13.06
N VAL A 756 17.64 -21.58 -13.72
CA VAL A 756 18.77 -20.75 -14.19
C VAL A 756 19.04 -19.63 -13.18
N THR A 757 20.08 -19.78 -12.35
CA THR A 757 20.40 -18.85 -11.24
C THR A 757 21.49 -17.82 -11.56
N SER A 758 21.92 -17.75 -12.82
CA SER A 758 22.91 -16.78 -13.30
C SER A 758 22.52 -16.26 -14.68
N GLY A 759 23.07 -15.11 -15.07
CA GLY A 759 22.76 -14.47 -16.33
C GLY A 759 23.35 -13.07 -16.42
N SER A 760 23.23 -12.44 -17.58
CA SER A 760 23.71 -11.07 -17.77
C SER A 760 22.72 -10.23 -18.54
N ILE A 761 22.71 -8.94 -18.22
CA ILE A 761 21.99 -7.89 -18.94
C ILE A 761 23.04 -6.91 -19.46
N GLU A 762 23.09 -6.73 -20.77
CA GLU A 762 23.94 -5.78 -21.45
C GLU A 762 23.11 -4.59 -21.92
N VAL A 763 23.50 -3.40 -21.51
CA VAL A 763 22.90 -2.13 -21.94
C VAL A 763 23.85 -1.44 -22.89
N SER A 764 23.37 -1.17 -24.10
CA SER A 764 24.01 -0.25 -25.04
C SER A 764 23.43 1.14 -24.82
N LEU A 765 24.28 2.09 -24.46
CA LEU A 765 23.93 3.50 -24.30
C LEU A 765 23.69 4.11 -25.69
N ALA A 766 22.91 5.20 -25.75
CA ALA A 766 22.62 5.88 -27.01
C ALA A 766 23.87 6.45 -27.70
N LYS A 767 24.92 6.72 -26.93
CA LYS A 767 26.24 7.16 -27.37
C LYS A 767 27.28 6.80 -26.31
N GLU A 768 28.56 6.98 -26.63
CA GLU A 768 29.63 6.92 -25.64
C GLU A 768 29.43 8.00 -24.56
N GLU A 769 29.45 7.58 -23.29
CA GLU A 769 29.26 8.45 -22.13
C GLU A 769 30.30 8.12 -21.06
N THR A 770 30.62 9.09 -20.20
CA THR A 770 31.44 8.86 -19.00
C THR A 770 30.53 8.65 -17.80
N PHE A 771 30.75 7.57 -17.05
CA PHE A 771 29.95 7.22 -15.87
C PHE A 771 30.80 6.57 -14.78
N ASN A 772 30.30 6.63 -13.55
CA ASN A 772 30.99 6.11 -12.35
C ASN A 772 30.01 5.61 -11.28
N VAL A 773 28.71 5.63 -11.57
CA VAL A 773 27.64 5.18 -10.68
C VAL A 773 26.70 4.24 -11.43
N VAL A 774 26.38 3.12 -10.82
CA VAL A 774 25.34 2.20 -11.31
C VAL A 774 24.35 1.90 -10.20
N ARG A 775 23.06 1.94 -10.53
CA ARG A 775 21.94 1.57 -9.65
C ARG A 775 21.27 0.31 -10.18
N VAL A 776 21.04 -0.67 -9.31
CA VAL A 776 20.38 -1.94 -9.64
C VAL A 776 19.37 -2.27 -8.55
N SER A 777 18.21 -2.79 -8.93
CA SER A 777 17.15 -3.14 -7.98
C SER A 777 16.57 -4.54 -8.31
N GLU A 778 16.25 -5.33 -7.28
CA GLU A 778 15.50 -6.59 -7.44
C GLU A 778 13.99 -6.35 -7.27
N ALA A 779 13.16 -7.19 -7.91
CA ALA A 779 11.73 -7.23 -7.63
C ALA A 779 11.44 -7.96 -6.31
N ILE A 780 11.73 -7.31 -5.18
CA ILE A 780 11.71 -7.90 -3.83
C ILE A 780 10.35 -8.42 -3.35
N ALA A 781 9.24 -8.07 -4.01
CA ALA A 781 7.93 -8.71 -3.79
C ALA A 781 7.97 -10.23 -4.04
N LEU A 782 8.93 -10.70 -4.85
CA LEU A 782 9.20 -12.11 -5.11
C LEU A 782 10.39 -12.64 -4.27
N GLY A 783 10.81 -11.92 -3.24
CA GLY A 783 11.96 -12.24 -2.39
C GLY A 783 13.29 -11.72 -2.94
N GLN A 784 14.29 -11.61 -2.05
CA GLN A 784 15.66 -11.23 -2.39
C GLN A 784 16.45 -12.48 -2.83
N ARG A 785 17.21 -12.39 -3.93
CA ARG A 785 17.77 -13.57 -4.60
C ARG A 785 19.26 -13.48 -4.85
N VAL A 786 19.74 -12.34 -5.34
CA VAL A 786 21.10 -12.21 -5.85
C VAL A 786 22.13 -12.33 -4.72
N GLU A 787 23.08 -13.25 -4.90
CA GLU A 787 24.15 -13.52 -3.93
C GLU A 787 25.48 -12.88 -4.33
N SER A 788 25.72 -12.78 -5.64
CA SER A 788 26.90 -12.12 -6.18
C SER A 788 26.66 -11.62 -7.60
N PHE A 789 27.22 -10.45 -7.89
CA PHE A 789 27.14 -9.83 -9.20
C PHE A 789 28.40 -9.03 -9.53
N GLU A 790 28.57 -8.71 -10.81
CA GLU A 790 29.61 -7.81 -11.29
C GLU A 790 29.00 -6.74 -12.20
N ILE A 791 29.56 -5.53 -12.14
CA ILE A 791 29.35 -4.49 -13.14
C ILE A 791 30.58 -4.43 -14.02
N GLU A 792 30.37 -4.44 -15.32
CA GLU A 792 31.42 -4.42 -16.34
C GLU A 792 31.16 -3.29 -17.34
N ALA A 793 32.23 -2.70 -17.87
CA ALA A 793 32.19 -1.72 -18.94
C ALA A 793 32.99 -2.22 -20.15
N TRP A 794 32.60 -1.82 -21.35
CA TRP A 794 33.34 -2.17 -22.57
C TRP A 794 34.47 -1.17 -22.80
N VAL A 795 35.72 -1.59 -22.59
CA VAL A 795 36.93 -0.75 -22.65
C VAL A 795 38.02 -1.45 -23.45
N ASP A 796 38.60 -0.75 -24.42
CA ASP A 796 39.65 -1.26 -25.31
C ASP A 796 39.27 -2.56 -26.03
N GLY A 797 38.01 -2.69 -26.46
CA GLY A 797 37.52 -3.86 -27.18
C GLY A 797 37.29 -5.11 -26.32
N ALA A 798 37.22 -4.97 -25.00
CA ALA A 798 36.91 -6.07 -24.09
C ALA A 798 36.03 -5.62 -22.91
N TRP A 799 35.26 -6.55 -22.35
CA TRP A 799 34.57 -6.34 -21.08
C TRP A 799 35.57 -6.31 -19.93
N ARG A 800 35.52 -5.25 -19.12
CA ARG A 800 36.32 -5.11 -17.90
C ARG A 800 35.42 -4.90 -16.69
N SER A 801 35.65 -5.67 -15.62
CA SER A 801 34.96 -5.47 -14.35
C SER A 801 35.37 -4.13 -13.74
N VAL A 802 34.38 -3.29 -13.45
CA VAL A 802 34.54 -2.01 -12.75
C VAL A 802 34.06 -2.09 -11.30
N PHE A 803 33.23 -3.09 -10.99
CA PHE A 803 32.76 -3.38 -9.63
C PHE A 803 32.40 -4.86 -9.47
N LYS A 804 32.60 -5.40 -8.26
CA LYS A 804 32.13 -6.73 -7.83
C LYS A 804 31.40 -6.58 -6.50
N GLY A 805 30.23 -7.22 -6.37
CA GLY A 805 29.41 -7.15 -5.17
C GLY A 805 28.74 -8.47 -4.82
N THR A 806 28.08 -8.48 -3.66
CA THR A 806 27.32 -9.60 -3.12
C THR A 806 25.83 -9.43 -3.40
N THR A 807 25.08 -8.89 -2.45
CA THR A 807 23.62 -8.73 -2.52
C THR A 807 23.19 -7.48 -3.29
N ILE A 808 22.03 -7.54 -3.92
CA ILE A 808 21.35 -6.38 -4.52
C ILE A 808 20.19 -5.92 -3.63
N GLY A 809 19.19 -6.78 -3.40
CA GLY A 809 18.05 -6.45 -2.55
C GLY A 809 17.14 -5.37 -3.14
N PRO A 810 16.50 -4.55 -2.29
CA PRO A 810 15.60 -3.49 -2.73
C PRO A 810 16.29 -2.51 -3.70
N ARG A 811 17.56 -2.21 -3.41
CA ARG A 811 18.39 -1.33 -4.23
C ARG A 811 19.87 -1.49 -3.90
N ARG A 812 20.71 -1.44 -4.93
CA ARG A 812 22.16 -1.40 -4.84
C ARG A 812 22.69 -0.26 -5.70
N ILE A 813 23.40 0.68 -5.09
CA ILE A 813 24.00 1.82 -5.80
C ILE A 813 25.50 1.83 -5.53
N VAL A 814 26.27 1.64 -6.58
CA VAL A 814 27.72 1.43 -6.47
C VAL A 814 28.45 2.59 -7.13
N ARG A 815 29.54 3.02 -6.49
CA ARG A 815 30.50 3.99 -7.03
C ARG A 815 31.79 3.26 -7.41
N PHE A 816 32.41 3.66 -8.50
CA PHE A 816 33.70 3.13 -8.97
C PHE A 816 34.48 4.23 -9.72
N PRO A 817 35.77 4.07 -10.04
CA PRO A 817 36.50 5.05 -10.85
C PRO A 817 35.82 5.31 -12.19
N ALA A 818 35.75 6.57 -12.63
CA ALA A 818 35.05 6.94 -13.86
C ALA A 818 35.61 6.21 -15.09
N VAL A 819 34.69 5.70 -15.90
CA VAL A 819 34.98 5.01 -17.16
C VAL A 819 34.18 5.65 -18.28
N THR A 820 34.74 5.66 -19.49
CA THR A 820 34.05 6.11 -20.70
C THR A 820 33.77 4.90 -21.57
N SER A 821 32.49 4.68 -21.90
CA SER A 821 32.04 3.52 -22.68
C SER A 821 30.67 3.78 -23.29
N ASP A 822 30.35 3.07 -24.37
CA ASP A 822 29.00 2.99 -24.95
C ASP A 822 28.19 1.81 -24.37
N ARG A 823 28.78 0.98 -23.48
CA ARG A 823 28.14 -0.24 -22.97
C ARG A 823 28.46 -0.51 -21.51
N VAL A 824 27.43 -0.97 -20.79
CA VAL A 824 27.52 -1.50 -19.43
C VAL A 824 26.91 -2.90 -19.39
N ARG A 825 27.44 -3.78 -18.54
CA ARG A 825 26.86 -5.10 -18.28
C ARG A 825 26.73 -5.36 -16.79
N LEU A 826 25.54 -5.82 -16.40
CA LEU A 826 25.29 -6.45 -15.12
C LEU A 826 25.41 -7.98 -15.32
N SER A 827 26.32 -8.61 -14.61
CA SER A 827 26.52 -10.06 -14.62
C SER A 827 26.15 -10.66 -13.27
N ILE A 828 25.00 -11.34 -13.19
CA ILE A 828 24.59 -12.11 -12.02
C ILE A 828 25.34 -13.44 -12.01
N ARG A 829 26.15 -13.66 -10.99
CA ARG A 829 27.01 -14.85 -10.87
C ARG A 829 26.35 -15.97 -10.10
N ALA A 830 25.56 -15.64 -9.07
CA ALA A 830 24.77 -16.59 -8.31
C ALA A 830 23.53 -15.92 -7.70
N ALA A 831 22.46 -16.71 -7.54
CA ALA A 831 21.22 -16.31 -6.90
C ALA A 831 20.50 -17.52 -6.28
N LEU A 832 19.66 -17.29 -5.27
CA LEU A 832 18.83 -18.29 -4.60
C LEU A 832 17.74 -18.92 -5.49
N GLY A 833 17.49 -18.32 -6.65
CA GLY A 833 16.54 -18.75 -7.67
C GLY A 833 16.77 -17.96 -8.95
N PRO A 834 15.85 -18.02 -9.94
CA PRO A 834 15.93 -17.14 -11.11
C PRO A 834 16.03 -15.68 -10.68
N PRO A 835 17.11 -14.93 -11.03
CA PRO A 835 17.20 -13.51 -10.70
C PRO A 835 16.04 -12.73 -11.30
N VAL A 836 15.54 -11.73 -10.57
CA VAL A 836 14.46 -10.84 -11.03
C VAL A 836 14.88 -9.40 -10.81
N ILE A 837 15.30 -8.74 -11.89
CA ILE A 837 15.86 -7.38 -11.87
C ILE A 837 14.84 -6.44 -12.52
N ASN A 838 14.40 -5.42 -11.79
CA ASN A 838 13.45 -4.42 -12.29
C ASN A 838 14.11 -3.09 -12.69
N GLU A 839 15.39 -2.89 -12.33
CA GLU A 839 16.10 -1.65 -12.67
C GLU A 839 17.59 -1.89 -12.93
N LEU A 840 18.11 -1.21 -13.96
CA LEU A 840 19.54 -0.99 -14.19
C LEU A 840 19.77 0.44 -14.71
N GLY A 841 20.16 1.35 -13.82
CA GLY A 841 20.47 2.75 -14.14
C GLY A 841 21.97 3.03 -14.17
N VAL A 842 22.39 3.94 -15.05
CA VAL A 842 23.79 4.35 -15.24
C VAL A 842 23.89 5.86 -15.08
N PHE A 843 24.80 6.32 -14.22
CA PHE A 843 24.87 7.72 -13.78
C PHE A 843 26.32 8.21 -13.64
N PHE A 844 26.47 9.54 -13.60
CA PHE A 844 27.73 10.19 -13.32
C PHE A 844 27.61 11.07 -12.08
N GLY A 845 28.26 10.66 -10.99
CA GLY A 845 28.40 11.44 -9.78
C GLY A 845 29.61 12.37 -9.84
N PRO A 846 29.48 13.67 -9.50
CA PRO A 846 30.62 14.55 -9.34
C PRO A 846 31.52 14.03 -8.20
N GLY A 847 32.83 14.11 -8.40
CA GLY A 847 33.84 13.63 -7.47
C GLY A 847 34.01 14.50 -6.23
#